data_AF-A0A432R5A7-F1
#
_entry.id   AF-A0A432R5A7-F1
#
_cell.length_a   1.000
_cell.length_b   1.000
_cell.length_c   1.000
_cell.angle_alpha   90.00
_cell.angle_beta   90.00
_cell.angle_gamma   90.00
#
_symmetry.space_group_name_H-M   'P 1'
#
loop_
_entity.id
_entity.type
_entity.pdbx_description
1 polymer ?
#
loop_
_entity_poly.entity_id
_entity_poly.type
_entity_poly.pdbx_seq_one_letter_code
_entity_poly.pdbx_strand_id
1 'polypeptide(L)'
;MKIKQFIKSILNSYSEIFFLENPIAGLLFLLITFINPYLGISGILAVLSAYLFAKFLNLEKEFLESGFYTYNALLVGLSIGYLFKFGILTLFLVFISGILTLVFSMFLYSIFSYYLKLPILSIPFTVISSIIYLSVAGYTNLFIDALYPHFNILVLEEITPQFLSGFFKSLGAIIFSPYVFTGIIISIVLFFISRILFFLALIGYYIGAFTIYLFKGSFYNVFSDISSFNFILIAVALGGIFLIPSIKSYFIAITAVITSTIVLSATKSFWSFYGIPVFTLPFNLITLMFLYVIGIVGFPYIAKIIRKTPEETLDLFLTSQKRFQGTERGIHLPFAGEWTVWQGFDGKWTHKGQLKYAYDFVITDENGKTYTNEGLNLTDYYAFRKPVLSPIRGRVVKVISDLPDNEIGTVDKENNWGNYVVIYDERGFYVEISHFAQDSIKVKVGDWVEVGTFLGLCGNSGYSPQPHIHVQVQLYPEVGSPTLPFSFVSFISNNEFFSNDLPKEGEKIKPAFADRSKTNKLSFYLDNSFIYEVFIDNKKIDEFEMSVKMAVDGTFYFDTGKGKLYFGKANETFYFYRLDGFDEYLKDIFISAPKIPLTSEKNVIFKDFLPFKLTTSKILKDFILFIASFNHSVGLSKYEGKTINEKIIEGKVYSIFSKKPILTKLELDDVFGIKKIKVGNRTYKLKTINFGG
;
A
#
# COMPACT_ATOMS: atom_id res chain seq x y z
N MET A 1 25.94 21.34 -6.34
CA MET A 1 24.80 20.38 -6.29
C MET A 1 25.19 18.88 -6.40
N LYS A 2 26.33 18.51 -7.02
CA LYS A 2 26.75 17.10 -7.27
C LYS A 2 27.21 16.29 -6.03
N ILE A 3 27.89 16.89 -5.05
CA ILE A 3 28.44 16.18 -3.88
C ILE A 3 27.34 15.72 -2.90
N LYS A 4 26.32 16.56 -2.69
CA LYS A 4 25.21 16.26 -1.77
C LYS A 4 24.44 15.00 -2.20
N GLN A 5 24.29 14.80 -3.51
CA GLN A 5 23.63 13.62 -4.08
C GLN A 5 24.45 12.35 -3.84
N PHE A 6 25.76 12.43 -4.06
CA PHE A 6 26.65 11.31 -3.82
C PHE A 6 26.67 10.90 -2.34
N ILE A 7 26.77 11.86 -1.41
CA ILE A 7 26.69 11.58 0.03
C ILE A 7 25.36 10.88 0.36
N LYS A 8 24.24 11.38 -0.18
CA LYS A 8 22.92 10.77 0.03
C LYS A 8 22.88 9.31 -0.48
N SER A 9 23.45 9.04 -1.65
CA SER A 9 23.55 7.68 -2.22
C SER A 9 24.33 6.73 -1.30
N ILE A 10 25.47 7.18 -0.75
CA ILE A 10 26.24 6.38 0.23
C ILE A 10 25.37 6.07 1.45
N LEU A 11 24.79 7.09 2.09
CA LEU A 11 24.00 6.90 3.32
C LEU A 11 22.80 5.97 3.08
N ASN A 12 22.11 6.15 1.95
CA ASN A 12 21.00 5.28 1.57
C ASN A 12 21.47 3.85 1.30
N SER A 13 22.64 3.64 0.69
CA SER A 13 23.20 2.29 0.47
C SER A 13 23.47 1.57 1.78
N TYR A 14 23.98 2.28 2.79
CA TYR A 14 24.23 1.70 4.12
C TYR A 14 22.93 1.36 4.85
N SER A 15 21.90 2.21 4.77
CA SER A 15 20.62 1.92 5.41
C SER A 15 19.86 0.78 4.71
N GLU A 16 20.00 0.67 3.38
CA GLU A 16 19.33 -0.36 2.56
C GLU A 16 19.77 -1.79 2.89
N ILE A 17 20.99 -1.98 3.42
CA ILE A 17 21.46 -3.29 3.93
C ILE A 17 20.47 -3.90 4.94
N PHE A 18 19.78 -3.04 5.71
CA PHE A 18 18.77 -3.42 6.69
C PHE A 18 17.33 -3.12 6.23
N PHE A 19 17.12 -2.92 4.92
CA PHE A 19 15.83 -2.55 4.32
C PHE A 19 15.25 -1.24 4.87
N LEU A 20 16.11 -0.28 5.21
CA LEU A 20 15.71 1.02 5.75
C LEU A 20 16.02 2.15 4.76
N GLU A 21 15.09 3.09 4.64
CA GLU A 21 15.32 4.38 3.97
C GLU A 21 15.52 5.51 5.00
N ASN A 22 16.66 5.49 5.69
CA ASN A 22 16.96 6.47 6.73
C ASN A 22 18.42 6.94 6.69
N PRO A 23 18.69 8.21 6.33
CA PRO A 23 20.06 8.71 6.18
C PRO A 23 20.82 8.80 7.51
N ILE A 24 20.13 8.95 8.65
CA ILE A 24 20.76 8.94 9.97
C ILE A 24 21.22 7.52 10.31
N ALA A 25 20.39 6.52 10.04
CA ALA A 25 20.78 5.12 10.19
C ALA A 25 21.99 4.80 9.30
N GLY A 26 21.92 5.22 8.03
CA GLY A 26 23.02 5.08 7.07
C GLY A 26 24.33 5.71 7.56
N LEU A 27 24.26 6.90 8.17
CA LEU A 27 25.42 7.58 8.73
C LEU A 27 26.00 6.79 9.91
N LEU A 28 25.16 6.32 10.83
CA LEU A 28 25.61 5.52 11.97
C LEU A 28 26.26 4.21 11.50
N PHE A 29 25.65 3.50 10.55
CA PHE A 29 26.22 2.27 10.00
C PHE A 29 27.54 2.52 9.26
N LEU A 30 27.63 3.62 8.49
CA LEU A 30 28.89 4.06 7.88
C LEU A 30 29.97 4.27 8.94
N LEU A 31 29.70 5.07 9.97
CA LEU A 31 30.67 5.38 11.03
C LEU A 31 31.15 4.13 11.77
N ILE A 32 30.28 3.15 11.99
CA ILE A 32 30.63 1.88 12.64
C ILE A 32 31.59 1.06 11.77
N THR A 33 31.47 1.09 10.44
CA THR A 33 32.43 0.39 9.57
C THR A 33 33.86 0.93 9.69
N PHE A 34 34.05 2.17 10.16
CA PHE A 34 35.38 2.75 10.42
C PHE A 34 36.05 2.26 11.70
N ILE A 35 35.42 1.38 12.49
CA ILE A 35 36.15 0.59 13.51
C ILE A 35 37.32 -0.16 12.84
N ASN A 36 37.12 -0.61 11.60
CA ASN A 36 38.18 -1.03 10.70
C ASN A 36 38.25 -0.04 9.52
N PRO A 37 39.20 0.91 9.49
CA PRO A 37 39.29 1.89 8.41
C PRO A 37 39.31 1.28 7.00
N TYR A 38 39.92 0.10 6.84
CA TYR A 38 40.00 -0.59 5.55
C TYR A 38 38.63 -1.05 5.06
N LEU A 39 37.77 -1.50 5.98
CA LEU A 39 36.40 -1.88 5.71
C LEU A 39 35.59 -0.67 5.23
N GLY A 40 35.59 0.42 6.00
CA GLY A 40 34.87 1.65 5.68
C GLY A 40 35.30 2.27 4.35
N ILE A 41 36.62 2.36 4.10
CA ILE A 41 37.16 2.92 2.84
C ILE A 41 36.75 2.06 1.64
N SER A 42 36.84 0.73 1.75
CA SER A 42 36.49 -0.17 0.65
C SER A 42 34.99 -0.11 0.33
N GLY A 43 34.13 -0.01 1.35
CA GLY A 43 32.70 0.19 1.16
C GLY A 43 32.36 1.49 0.42
N ILE A 44 32.94 2.62 0.84
CA ILE A 44 32.76 3.92 0.17
C ILE A 44 33.24 3.86 -1.28
N LEU A 45 34.42 3.27 -1.53
CA LEU A 45 35.01 3.21 -2.86
C LEU A 45 34.17 2.38 -3.82
N ALA A 46 33.59 1.27 -3.37
CA ALA A 46 32.71 0.44 -4.20
C ALA A 46 31.41 1.18 -4.58
N VAL A 47 30.82 1.93 -3.64
CA VAL A 47 29.64 2.78 -3.94
C VAL A 47 30.04 3.91 -4.88
N LEU A 48 31.20 4.54 -4.68
CA LEU A 48 31.72 5.58 -5.57
C LEU A 48 31.90 5.07 -7.00
N SER A 49 32.51 3.90 -7.17
CA SER A 49 32.74 3.34 -8.50
C SER A 49 31.44 3.00 -9.22
N ALA A 50 30.48 2.36 -8.52
CA ALA A 50 29.14 2.13 -9.03
C ALA A 50 28.43 3.45 -9.39
N TYR A 51 28.46 4.45 -8.52
CA TYR A 51 27.81 5.74 -8.75
C TYR A 51 28.40 6.49 -9.96
N LEU A 52 29.73 6.52 -10.09
CA LEU A 52 30.40 7.16 -11.23
C LEU A 52 30.05 6.46 -12.55
N PHE A 53 29.96 5.13 -12.54
CA PHE A 53 29.58 4.36 -13.72
C PHE A 53 28.09 4.52 -14.07
N ALA A 54 27.20 4.48 -13.09
CA ALA A 54 25.77 4.78 -13.28
C ALA A 54 25.56 6.16 -13.91
N LYS A 55 26.33 7.15 -13.46
CA LYS A 55 26.31 8.50 -14.01
C LYS A 55 26.88 8.56 -15.43
N PHE A 56 27.94 7.80 -15.72
CA PHE A 56 28.48 7.68 -17.07
C PHE A 56 27.44 7.13 -18.07
N LEU A 57 26.57 6.23 -17.60
CA LEU A 57 25.44 5.70 -18.39
C LEU A 57 24.24 6.66 -18.49
N ASN A 58 24.31 7.87 -17.93
CA ASN A 58 23.21 8.83 -17.87
C ASN A 58 21.92 8.29 -17.22
N LEU A 59 22.05 7.47 -16.17
CA LEU A 59 20.89 7.02 -15.40
C LEU A 59 20.19 8.18 -14.67
N GLU A 60 18.88 8.07 -14.51
CA GLU A 60 18.04 9.11 -13.89
C GLU A 60 18.48 9.48 -12.47
N LYS A 61 18.15 10.70 -12.06
CA LYS A 61 18.56 11.25 -10.76
C LYS A 61 17.97 10.45 -9.59
N GLU A 62 16.73 10.00 -9.72
CA GLU A 62 16.01 9.17 -8.76
C GLU A 62 16.76 7.85 -8.51
N PHE A 63 17.27 7.24 -9.59
CA PHE A 63 18.12 6.06 -9.52
C PHE A 63 19.43 6.35 -8.78
N LEU A 64 20.10 7.46 -9.13
CA LEU A 64 21.37 7.87 -8.52
C LEU A 64 21.26 8.25 -7.03
N GLU A 65 20.08 8.67 -6.58
CA GLU A 65 19.81 8.98 -5.18
C GLU A 65 19.30 7.76 -4.38
N SER A 66 18.93 6.67 -5.05
CA SER A 66 18.48 5.43 -4.41
C SER A 66 19.66 4.60 -3.87
N GLY A 67 19.46 3.94 -2.73
CA GLY A 67 20.41 2.95 -2.20
C GLY A 67 20.24 1.56 -2.83
N PHE A 68 19.10 1.30 -3.48
CA PHE A 68 18.68 -0.03 -3.94
C PHE A 68 19.65 -0.70 -4.93
N TYR A 69 20.28 0.09 -5.81
CA TYR A 69 21.19 -0.47 -6.82
C TYR A 69 22.66 -0.49 -6.37
N THR A 70 23.00 0.25 -5.32
CA THR A 70 24.38 0.46 -4.86
C THR A 70 24.71 -0.28 -3.57
N TYR A 71 23.74 -0.72 -2.78
CA TYR A 71 24.02 -1.48 -1.54
C TYR A 71 24.67 -2.85 -1.81
N ASN A 72 24.36 -3.49 -2.95
CA ASN A 72 25.05 -4.72 -3.35
C ASN A 72 26.53 -4.45 -3.62
N ALA A 73 26.86 -3.36 -4.31
CA ALA A 73 28.25 -2.94 -4.52
C ALA A 73 28.94 -2.60 -3.19
N LEU A 74 28.22 -1.94 -2.27
CA LEU A 74 28.70 -1.70 -0.91
C LEU A 74 29.08 -3.01 -0.20
N LEU A 75 28.20 -4.01 -0.17
CA LEU A 75 28.48 -5.30 0.47
C LEU A 75 29.69 -6.02 -0.17
N VAL A 76 29.86 -5.93 -1.49
CA VAL A 76 31.04 -6.46 -2.18
C VAL A 76 32.31 -5.72 -1.71
N GLY A 77 32.28 -4.39 -1.66
CA GLY A 77 33.40 -3.58 -1.15
C GLY A 77 33.74 -3.88 0.30
N LEU A 78 32.73 -4.01 1.16
CA LEU A 78 32.90 -4.40 2.57
C LEU A 78 33.53 -5.80 2.69
N SER A 79 33.06 -6.76 1.87
CA SER A 79 33.62 -8.12 1.87
C SER A 79 35.11 -8.13 1.50
N ILE A 80 35.51 -7.34 0.48
CA ILE A 80 36.91 -7.26 0.05
C ILE A 80 37.74 -6.58 1.14
N GLY A 81 37.25 -5.47 1.72
CA GLY A 81 37.94 -4.74 2.78
C GLY A 81 38.08 -5.52 4.09
N TYR A 82 37.19 -6.49 4.35
CA TYR A 82 37.28 -7.41 5.48
C TYR A 82 38.30 -8.53 5.25
N LEU A 83 38.39 -9.04 4.02
CA LEU A 83 39.13 -10.27 3.69
C LEU A 83 40.57 -10.02 3.22
N PHE A 84 40.84 -8.94 2.48
CA PHE A 84 42.11 -8.73 1.81
C PHE A 84 42.98 -7.67 2.48
N LYS A 85 44.30 -7.83 2.36
CA LYS A 85 45.28 -6.83 2.75
C LYS A 85 45.00 -5.51 2.06
N PHE A 86 44.98 -4.43 2.83
CA PHE A 86 44.77 -3.11 2.27
C PHE A 86 45.98 -2.66 1.44
N GLY A 87 45.72 -2.22 0.21
CA GLY A 87 46.76 -1.79 -0.73
C GLY A 87 46.16 -1.27 -2.03
N ILE A 88 47.02 -0.74 -2.91
CA ILE A 88 46.59 -0.11 -4.18
C ILE A 88 45.87 -1.12 -5.08
N LEU A 89 46.37 -2.35 -5.17
CA LEU A 89 45.74 -3.42 -5.96
C LEU A 89 44.36 -3.81 -5.40
N THR A 90 44.22 -3.88 -4.08
CA THR A 90 42.93 -4.14 -3.43
C THR A 90 41.94 -3.01 -3.68
N LEU A 91 42.38 -1.74 -3.63
CA LEU A 91 41.54 -0.59 -3.98
C LEU A 91 41.10 -0.62 -5.45
N PHE A 92 42.00 -1.00 -6.36
CA PHE A 92 41.65 -1.20 -7.77
C PHE A 92 40.64 -2.33 -7.94
N LEU A 93 40.82 -3.46 -7.24
CA LEU A 93 39.88 -4.58 -7.24
C LEU A 93 38.50 -4.14 -6.72
N VAL A 94 38.44 -3.38 -5.63
CA VAL A 94 37.19 -2.80 -5.09
C VAL A 94 36.51 -1.92 -6.14
N PHE A 95 37.28 -1.07 -6.82
CA PHE A 95 36.75 -0.16 -7.84
C PHE A 95 36.08 -0.93 -8.99
N ILE A 96 36.79 -1.89 -9.60
CA ILE A 96 36.23 -2.70 -10.70
C ILE A 96 35.07 -3.58 -10.24
N SER A 97 35.14 -4.12 -9.02
CA SER A 97 34.09 -4.97 -8.46
C SER A 97 32.80 -4.20 -8.20
N GLY A 98 32.88 -2.94 -7.76
CA GLY A 98 31.70 -2.08 -7.62
C GLY A 98 30.99 -1.83 -8.95
N ILE A 99 31.73 -1.59 -10.03
CA ILE A 99 31.18 -1.45 -11.39
C ILE A 99 30.52 -2.76 -11.84
N LEU A 100 31.24 -3.87 -11.72
CA LEU A 100 30.73 -5.20 -12.09
C LEU A 100 29.43 -5.53 -11.34
N THR A 101 29.38 -5.22 -10.04
CA THR A 101 28.21 -5.48 -9.20
C THR A 101 27.01 -4.64 -9.63
N LEU A 102 27.21 -3.38 -10.00
CA LEU A 102 26.13 -2.53 -10.52
C LEU A 102 25.56 -3.11 -11.83
N VAL A 103 26.41 -3.45 -12.79
CA VAL A 103 26.00 -4.03 -14.08
C VAL A 103 25.20 -5.31 -13.84
N PHE A 104 25.70 -6.19 -12.97
CA PHE A 104 25.04 -7.44 -12.65
C PHE A 104 23.71 -7.24 -11.90
N SER A 105 23.65 -6.24 -11.00
CA SER A 105 22.42 -5.89 -10.29
C SER A 105 21.33 -5.40 -11.26
N MET A 106 21.68 -4.56 -12.23
CA MET A 106 20.74 -4.09 -13.26
C MET A 106 20.27 -5.22 -14.17
N PHE A 107 21.20 -6.10 -14.59
CA PHE A 107 20.87 -7.29 -15.38
C PHE A 107 19.86 -8.19 -14.65
N LEU A 108 20.13 -8.53 -13.39
CA LEU A 108 19.22 -9.35 -12.59
C LEU A 108 17.89 -8.65 -12.32
N TYR A 109 17.90 -7.34 -12.08
CA TYR A 109 16.67 -6.58 -11.83
C TYR A 109 15.70 -6.67 -13.01
N SER A 110 16.21 -6.54 -14.24
CA SER A 110 15.41 -6.69 -15.46
C SER A 110 14.74 -8.06 -15.54
N ILE A 111 15.42 -9.13 -15.13
CA ILE A 111 14.87 -10.49 -15.21
C ILE A 111 13.88 -10.74 -14.06
N PHE A 112 14.28 -10.44 -12.84
CA PHE A 112 13.52 -10.74 -11.63
C PHE A 112 12.25 -9.91 -11.52
N SER A 113 12.33 -8.61 -11.82
CA SER A 113 11.17 -7.73 -11.74
C SER A 113 10.14 -8.05 -12.82
N TYR A 114 10.58 -8.27 -14.06
CA TYR A 114 9.68 -8.48 -15.19
C TYR A 114 9.08 -9.90 -15.23
N TYR A 115 9.91 -10.95 -15.14
CA TYR A 115 9.45 -12.33 -15.32
C TYR A 115 9.00 -12.99 -14.03
N LEU A 116 9.72 -12.75 -12.93
CA LEU A 116 9.44 -13.42 -11.65
C LEU A 116 8.58 -12.58 -10.70
N LYS A 117 8.46 -11.27 -10.95
CA LYS A 117 7.85 -10.28 -10.04
C LYS A 117 8.48 -10.32 -8.65
N LEU A 118 9.79 -10.52 -8.58
CA LEU A 118 10.56 -10.63 -7.34
C LEU A 118 11.62 -9.53 -7.21
N PRO A 119 12.04 -9.18 -5.97
CA PRO A 119 13.24 -8.37 -5.75
C PRO A 119 14.51 -9.19 -6.06
N ILE A 120 15.64 -8.51 -6.31
CA ILE A 120 16.94 -9.17 -6.50
C ILE A 120 17.65 -9.53 -5.19
N LEU A 121 17.25 -8.90 -4.08
CA LEU A 121 17.90 -8.99 -2.77
C LEU A 121 19.43 -8.85 -2.91
N SER A 122 20.18 -9.60 -2.10
CA SER A 122 21.64 -9.57 -2.07
C SER A 122 22.28 -10.65 -2.97
N ILE A 123 21.54 -11.14 -3.99
CA ILE A 123 22.10 -12.08 -4.98
C ILE A 123 23.34 -11.50 -5.66
N PRO A 124 23.31 -10.24 -6.18
CA PRO A 124 24.47 -9.68 -6.84
C PRO A 124 25.72 -9.71 -5.94
N PHE A 125 25.56 -9.29 -4.69
CA PHE A 125 26.64 -9.37 -3.70
C PHE A 125 27.16 -10.81 -3.50
N THR A 126 26.27 -11.79 -3.29
CA THR A 126 26.67 -13.19 -3.04
C THR A 126 27.46 -13.75 -4.21
N VAL A 127 26.95 -13.58 -5.43
CA VAL A 127 27.56 -14.12 -6.64
C VAL A 127 28.90 -13.45 -6.92
N ILE A 128 28.94 -12.12 -6.93
CA ILE A 128 30.16 -11.38 -7.25
C ILE A 128 31.25 -11.62 -6.18
N SER A 129 30.90 -11.62 -4.89
CA SER A 129 31.88 -11.89 -3.83
C SER A 129 32.41 -13.32 -3.91
N SER A 130 31.57 -14.30 -4.26
CA SER A 130 32.02 -15.69 -4.46
C SER A 130 32.96 -15.82 -5.66
N ILE A 131 32.65 -15.15 -6.77
CA ILE A 131 33.51 -15.11 -7.97
C ILE A 131 34.86 -14.48 -7.63
N ILE A 132 34.87 -13.37 -6.89
CA ILE A 132 36.11 -12.71 -6.47
C ILE A 132 36.92 -13.65 -5.57
N TYR A 133 36.28 -14.32 -4.60
CA TYR A 133 36.95 -15.26 -3.71
C TYR A 133 37.63 -16.39 -4.48
N LEU A 134 36.94 -16.97 -5.46
CA LEU A 134 37.48 -18.01 -6.33
C LEU A 134 38.61 -17.48 -7.24
N SER A 135 38.46 -16.25 -7.75
CA SER A 135 39.46 -15.64 -8.65
C SER A 135 40.77 -15.33 -7.95
N VAL A 136 40.71 -14.93 -6.67
CA VAL A 136 41.91 -14.51 -5.93
C VAL A 136 42.87 -15.67 -5.65
N ALA A 137 42.41 -16.93 -5.65
CA ALA A 137 43.30 -18.09 -5.63
C ALA A 137 44.31 -18.09 -6.80
N GLY A 138 43.98 -17.46 -7.93
CA GLY A 138 44.87 -17.28 -9.09
C GLY A 138 45.65 -15.96 -9.11
N TYR A 139 45.39 -15.04 -8.19
CA TYR A 139 46.00 -13.70 -8.19
C TYR A 139 47.18 -13.61 -7.21
N THR A 140 48.37 -14.02 -7.66
CA THR A 140 49.58 -14.08 -6.82
C THR A 140 50.06 -12.73 -6.27
N ASN A 141 49.68 -11.61 -6.91
CA ASN A 141 50.01 -10.25 -6.45
C ASN A 141 49.00 -9.67 -5.45
N LEU A 142 47.86 -10.33 -5.23
CA LEU A 142 46.91 -10.01 -4.17
C LEU A 142 47.27 -10.85 -2.95
N PHE A 143 48.14 -10.31 -2.09
CA PHE A 143 48.60 -11.00 -0.89
C PHE A 143 47.43 -11.31 0.06
N ILE A 144 47.14 -12.60 0.24
CA ILE A 144 46.32 -13.15 1.33
C ILE A 144 47.25 -13.58 2.46
N ASP A 145 48.05 -12.64 2.99
CA ASP A 145 48.78 -12.92 4.22
C ASP A 145 47.76 -12.90 5.36
N ALA A 146 47.48 -14.09 5.92
CA ALA A 146 46.76 -14.38 7.16
C ALA A 146 45.87 -13.25 7.72
N LEU A 147 44.54 -13.50 7.77
CA LEU A 147 43.54 -12.82 8.62
C LEU A 147 44.13 -11.59 9.34
N TYR A 148 44.07 -10.44 8.68
CA TYR A 148 44.57 -9.17 9.22
C TYR A 148 44.16 -9.04 10.68
N PRO A 149 45.04 -8.59 11.60
CA PRO A 149 44.69 -8.49 13.01
C PRO A 149 43.44 -7.63 13.14
N HIS A 150 42.34 -8.30 13.46
CA HIS A 150 41.08 -7.65 13.74
C HIS A 150 41.28 -6.83 15.01
N PHE A 151 40.92 -5.54 14.97
CA PHE A 151 40.92 -4.71 16.18
C PHE A 151 40.01 -5.38 17.20
N ASN A 152 40.63 -5.91 18.25
CA ASN A 152 39.96 -6.69 19.27
C ASN A 152 39.49 -5.73 20.36
N ILE A 153 38.22 -5.32 20.31
CA ILE A 153 37.58 -4.61 21.42
C ILE A 153 37.15 -5.65 22.48
N LEU A 154 38.14 -6.43 22.95
CA LEU A 154 37.97 -7.67 23.73
C LEU A 154 37.08 -7.52 24.97
N VAL A 155 37.08 -6.33 25.58
CA VAL A 155 36.43 -6.10 26.88
C VAL A 155 34.93 -6.41 26.82
N LEU A 156 34.22 -6.02 25.75
CA LEU A 156 32.78 -6.32 25.65
C LEU A 156 32.49 -7.77 25.25
N GLU A 157 33.37 -8.40 24.46
CA GLU A 157 33.19 -9.79 24.05
C GLU A 157 33.30 -10.76 25.22
N GLU A 158 34.19 -10.49 26.18
CA GLU A 158 34.42 -11.35 27.35
C GLU A 158 33.33 -11.21 28.42
N ILE A 159 32.74 -10.02 28.58
CA ILE A 159 31.73 -9.73 29.62
C ILE A 159 30.31 -10.13 29.17
N THR A 160 30.04 -10.13 27.87
CA THR A 160 28.67 -10.35 27.35
C THR A 160 28.32 -11.84 27.33
N PRO A 161 27.19 -12.27 27.94
CA PRO A 161 26.74 -13.67 27.90
C PRO A 161 26.66 -14.22 26.48
N GLN A 162 27.05 -15.48 26.29
CA GLN A 162 27.26 -16.05 24.95
C GLN A 162 26.02 -15.97 24.05
N PHE A 163 24.81 -16.18 24.60
CA PHE A 163 23.56 -16.10 23.84
C PHE A 163 23.30 -14.68 23.27
N LEU A 164 23.66 -13.63 24.02
CA LEU A 164 23.60 -12.24 23.58
C LEU A 164 24.76 -11.89 22.64
N SER A 165 25.96 -12.37 22.97
CA SER A 165 27.18 -12.15 22.17
C SER A 165 26.98 -12.67 20.74
N GLY A 166 26.45 -13.89 20.58
CA GLY A 166 26.15 -14.46 19.27
C GLY A 166 25.15 -13.64 18.45
N PHE A 167 24.08 -13.14 19.09
CA PHE A 167 23.08 -12.29 18.43
C PHE A 167 23.71 -10.99 17.92
N PHE A 168 24.44 -10.28 18.78
CA PHE A 168 25.08 -9.02 18.40
C PHE A 168 26.17 -9.21 17.34
N LYS A 169 27.00 -10.25 17.46
CA LYS A 169 28.00 -10.58 16.44
C LYS A 169 27.34 -10.93 15.10
N SER A 170 26.22 -11.64 15.11
CA SER A 170 25.46 -11.95 13.89
C SER A 170 24.89 -10.68 13.25
N LEU A 171 24.34 -9.74 14.02
CA LEU A 171 23.92 -8.44 13.49
C LEU A 171 25.08 -7.66 12.87
N GLY A 172 26.23 -7.64 13.55
CA GLY A 172 27.42 -6.98 13.03
C GLY A 172 28.02 -7.66 11.80
N ALA A 173 27.87 -8.98 11.67
CA ALA A 173 28.32 -9.75 10.52
C ALA A 173 27.62 -9.34 9.22
N ILE A 174 26.39 -8.79 9.29
CA ILE A 174 25.66 -8.28 8.12
C ILE A 174 26.46 -7.19 7.38
N ILE A 175 27.22 -6.37 8.11
CA ILE A 175 28.10 -5.32 7.55
C ILE A 175 29.58 -5.69 7.64
N PHE A 176 29.91 -6.98 7.77
CA PHE A 176 31.29 -7.49 7.90
C PHE A 176 32.07 -6.94 9.10
N SER A 177 31.36 -6.69 10.21
CA SER A 177 31.92 -6.19 11.47
C SER A 177 31.37 -7.02 12.65
N PRO A 178 31.79 -8.29 12.81
CA PRO A 178 31.19 -9.25 13.75
C PRO A 178 31.63 -9.01 15.21
N TYR A 179 31.48 -7.77 15.69
CA TYR A 179 31.78 -7.35 17.06
C TYR A 179 30.52 -7.11 17.86
N VAL A 180 30.57 -7.39 19.17
CA VAL A 180 29.42 -7.18 20.07
C VAL A 180 29.00 -5.71 20.08
N PHE A 181 29.99 -4.80 20.15
CA PHE A 181 29.75 -3.36 20.11
C PHE A 181 28.98 -2.94 18.84
N THR A 182 29.41 -3.43 17.67
CA THR A 182 28.75 -3.13 16.38
C THR A 182 27.29 -3.61 16.41
N GLY A 183 27.06 -4.84 16.88
CA GLY A 183 25.72 -5.40 17.00
C GLY A 183 24.80 -4.65 17.97
N ILE A 184 25.34 -4.16 19.10
CA ILE A 184 24.57 -3.35 20.06
C ILE A 184 24.10 -2.06 19.41
N ILE A 185 24.98 -1.34 18.71
CA ILE A 185 24.59 -0.08 18.05
C ILE A 185 23.56 -0.35 16.96
N ILE A 186 23.75 -1.38 16.11
CA ILE A 186 22.77 -1.76 15.09
C ILE A 186 21.41 -2.10 15.74
N SER A 187 21.42 -2.85 16.84
CA SER A 187 20.20 -3.20 17.59
C SER A 187 19.46 -1.98 18.10
N ILE A 188 20.19 -1.01 18.67
CA ILE A 188 19.62 0.25 19.17
C ILE A 188 19.00 1.04 18.01
N VAL A 189 19.73 1.17 16.90
CA VAL A 189 19.24 1.87 15.70
C VAL A 189 17.95 1.21 15.18
N LEU A 190 17.94 -0.12 15.05
CA LEU A 190 16.74 -0.87 14.65
C LEU A 190 15.59 -0.63 15.62
N PHE A 191 15.81 -0.76 16.94
CA PHE A 191 14.75 -0.59 17.94
C PHE A 191 14.07 0.79 17.89
N PHE A 192 14.85 1.86 17.68
CA PHE A 192 14.30 3.21 17.63
C PHE A 192 13.68 3.58 16.28
N ILE A 193 14.09 2.93 15.18
CA ILE A 193 13.55 3.18 13.84
C ILE A 193 12.35 2.29 13.54
N SER A 194 12.45 1.00 13.84
CA SER A 194 11.41 -0.01 13.60
C SER A 194 11.45 -1.11 14.66
N ARG A 195 10.46 -1.08 15.55
CA ARG A 195 10.29 -2.10 16.60
C ARG A 195 9.91 -3.45 16.00
N ILE A 196 9.19 -3.43 14.86
CA ILE A 196 8.84 -4.64 14.12
C ILE A 196 10.11 -5.32 13.59
N LEU A 197 11.03 -4.58 12.94
CA LEU A 197 12.28 -5.16 12.45
C LEU A 197 13.17 -5.68 13.58
N PHE A 198 13.29 -4.92 14.67
CA PHE A 198 14.04 -5.37 15.84
C PHE A 198 13.46 -6.67 16.43
N PHE A 199 12.14 -6.76 16.56
CA PHE A 199 11.45 -7.97 17.03
C PHE A 199 11.67 -9.17 16.09
N LEU A 200 11.53 -8.96 14.78
CA LEU A 200 11.78 -10.01 13.79
C LEU A 200 13.23 -10.47 13.76
N ALA A 201 14.19 -9.57 13.97
CA ALA A 201 15.60 -9.92 14.09
C ALA A 201 15.86 -10.85 15.29
N LEU A 202 15.27 -10.53 16.46
CA LEU A 202 15.35 -11.38 17.64
C LEU A 202 14.73 -12.77 17.38
N ILE A 203 13.49 -12.82 16.92
CA ILE A 203 12.79 -14.09 16.68
C ILE A 203 13.50 -14.91 15.62
N GLY A 204 13.88 -14.31 14.50
CA GLY A 204 14.59 -15.00 13.42
C GLY A 204 15.88 -15.64 13.91
N TYR A 205 16.71 -14.87 14.62
CA TYR A 205 17.96 -15.39 15.18
C TYR A 205 17.72 -16.55 16.16
N TYR A 206 16.87 -16.36 17.18
CA TYR A 206 16.71 -17.36 18.23
C TYR A 206 15.98 -18.62 17.76
N ILE A 207 15.01 -18.51 16.84
CA ILE A 207 14.36 -19.67 16.24
C ILE A 207 15.36 -20.47 15.40
N GLY A 208 16.12 -19.81 14.51
CA GLY A 208 17.10 -20.49 13.68
C GLY A 208 18.23 -21.13 14.51
N ALA A 209 18.72 -20.40 15.53
CA ALA A 209 19.70 -20.91 16.49
C ALA A 209 19.17 -22.14 17.24
N PHE A 210 17.94 -22.08 17.75
CA PHE A 210 17.31 -23.21 18.45
C PHE A 210 17.12 -24.40 17.52
N THR A 211 16.68 -24.20 16.27
CA THR A 211 16.56 -25.28 15.29
C THR A 211 17.91 -25.93 14.98
N ILE A 212 19.00 -25.18 14.81
CA ILE A 212 20.34 -25.78 14.66
C ILE A 212 20.77 -26.51 15.92
N TYR A 213 20.47 -25.98 17.10
CA TYR A 213 20.77 -26.65 18.36
C TYR A 213 20.12 -28.04 18.42
N LEU A 214 18.88 -28.20 17.95
CA LEU A 214 18.22 -29.52 17.89
C LEU A 214 19.01 -30.54 17.05
N PHE A 215 19.76 -30.08 16.03
CA PHE A 215 20.58 -30.96 15.19
C PHE A 215 22.02 -31.13 15.69
N LYS A 216 22.63 -30.10 16.32
CA LYS A 216 24.05 -30.09 16.73
C LYS A 216 24.29 -30.40 18.20
N GLY A 217 23.29 -30.25 19.07
CA GLY A 217 23.38 -30.54 20.51
C GLY A 217 24.23 -29.59 21.36
N SER A 218 24.78 -28.50 20.80
CA SER A 218 25.68 -27.57 21.52
C SER A 218 25.29 -26.12 21.31
N PHE A 219 24.86 -25.45 22.39
CA PHE A 219 24.60 -24.01 22.40
C PHE A 219 25.86 -23.19 22.11
N TYR A 220 27.03 -23.67 22.55
CA TYR A 220 28.30 -23.01 22.30
C TYR A 220 28.58 -22.90 20.79
N ASN A 221 28.41 -24.01 20.07
CA ASN A 221 28.65 -24.04 18.61
C ASN A 221 27.64 -23.18 17.85
N VAL A 222 26.40 -23.09 18.34
CA VAL A 222 25.34 -22.30 17.71
C VAL A 222 25.59 -20.80 17.89
N PHE A 223 25.85 -20.35 19.12
CA PHE A 223 26.01 -18.92 19.39
C PHE A 223 27.36 -18.35 18.93
N SER A 224 28.36 -19.20 18.71
CA SER A 224 29.63 -18.77 18.09
C SER A 224 29.53 -18.65 16.56
N ASP A 225 28.43 -19.12 15.95
CA ASP A 225 28.26 -19.16 14.52
C ASP A 225 27.67 -17.86 13.97
N ILE A 226 28.55 -16.98 13.49
CA ILE A 226 28.17 -15.68 12.94
C ILE A 226 27.26 -15.78 11.72
N SER A 227 27.25 -16.89 10.98
CA SER A 227 26.45 -17.03 9.76
C SER A 227 24.94 -17.08 10.04
N SER A 228 24.56 -17.19 11.31
CA SER A 228 23.18 -17.10 11.81
C SER A 228 22.50 -15.76 11.49
N PHE A 229 23.27 -14.75 11.04
CA PHE A 229 22.72 -13.51 10.48
C PHE A 229 21.76 -13.75 9.29
N ASN A 230 21.91 -14.85 8.55
CA ASN A 230 20.98 -15.22 7.50
C ASN A 230 19.55 -15.37 8.03
N PHE A 231 19.37 -15.92 9.24
CA PHE A 231 18.05 -16.07 9.85
C PHE A 231 17.40 -14.73 10.18
N ILE A 232 18.22 -13.75 10.59
CA ILE A 232 17.77 -12.37 10.85
C ILE A 232 17.23 -11.76 9.55
N LEU A 233 17.99 -11.84 8.47
CA LEU A 233 17.59 -11.27 7.17
C LEU A 233 16.34 -11.94 6.60
N ILE A 234 16.20 -13.27 6.72
CA ILE A 234 15.01 -13.99 6.26
C ILE A 234 13.77 -13.52 7.04
N ALA A 235 13.87 -13.46 8.37
CA ALA A 235 12.75 -13.06 9.22
C ALA A 235 12.32 -11.62 8.96
N VAL A 236 13.28 -10.70 8.86
CA VAL A 236 13.04 -9.29 8.55
C VAL A 236 12.42 -9.11 7.17
N ALA A 237 12.98 -9.76 6.15
CA ALA A 237 12.49 -9.63 4.77
C ALA A 237 11.06 -10.16 4.62
N LEU A 238 10.79 -11.38 5.08
CA LEU A 238 9.47 -12.00 4.91
C LEU A 238 8.44 -11.47 5.91
N GLY A 239 8.81 -11.29 7.18
CA GLY A 239 7.86 -10.91 8.23
C GLY A 239 7.54 -9.41 8.27
N GLY A 240 8.43 -8.56 7.74
CA GLY A 240 8.36 -7.11 7.89
C GLY A 240 8.28 -6.33 6.59
N ILE A 241 9.09 -6.68 5.59
CA ILE A 241 9.31 -5.85 4.39
C ILE A 241 8.39 -6.25 3.24
N PHE A 242 8.47 -7.52 2.81
CA PHE A 242 7.77 -7.99 1.61
C PHE A 242 6.36 -8.51 1.89
N LEU A 243 6.08 -8.91 3.14
CA LEU A 243 4.72 -9.19 3.59
C LEU A 243 4.31 -8.15 4.63
N ILE A 244 3.03 -7.83 4.65
CA ILE A 244 2.43 -6.95 5.66
C ILE A 244 2.64 -7.58 7.05
N PRO A 245 3.20 -6.85 8.03
CA PRO A 245 3.38 -7.35 9.40
C PRO A 245 2.06 -7.84 10.00
N SER A 246 2.00 -9.13 10.31
CA SER A 246 0.81 -9.85 10.77
C SER A 246 1.24 -11.17 11.44
N ILE A 247 0.38 -11.75 12.29
CA ILE A 247 0.63 -13.11 12.82
C ILE A 247 0.88 -14.12 11.70
N LYS A 248 0.15 -14.00 10.58
CA LYS A 248 0.28 -14.91 9.43
C LYS A 248 1.65 -14.78 8.76
N SER A 249 2.12 -13.55 8.52
CA SER A 249 3.44 -13.32 7.93
C SER A 249 4.58 -13.67 8.89
N TYR A 250 4.40 -13.48 10.20
CA TYR A 250 5.37 -13.93 11.20
C TYR A 250 5.49 -15.46 11.22
N PHE A 251 4.38 -16.19 11.09
CA PHE A 251 4.41 -17.65 10.98
C PHE A 251 5.12 -18.13 9.70
N ILE A 252 4.88 -17.45 8.58
CA ILE A 252 5.61 -17.71 7.32
C ILE A 252 7.11 -17.46 7.51
N ALA A 253 7.48 -16.34 8.11
CA ALA A 253 8.87 -15.99 8.39
C ALA A 253 9.57 -17.02 9.29
N ILE A 254 8.90 -17.47 10.35
CA ILE A 254 9.40 -18.54 11.25
C ILE A 254 9.62 -19.83 10.47
N THR A 255 8.66 -20.23 9.64
CA THR A 255 8.76 -21.44 8.80
C THR A 255 9.93 -21.35 7.82
N ALA A 256 10.10 -20.19 7.18
CA ALA A 256 11.24 -19.92 6.30
C ALA A 256 12.57 -19.98 7.06
N VAL A 257 12.65 -19.43 8.26
CA VAL A 257 13.84 -19.53 9.12
C VAL A 257 14.17 -20.99 9.47
N ILE A 258 13.18 -21.78 9.90
CA ILE A 258 13.38 -23.20 10.23
C ILE A 258 13.93 -23.98 9.02
N THR A 259 13.28 -23.84 7.86
CA THR A 259 13.71 -24.51 6.62
C THR A 259 15.08 -24.04 6.13
N SER A 260 15.43 -22.77 6.36
CA SER A 260 16.73 -22.22 5.98
C SER A 260 17.92 -22.83 6.73
N THR A 261 17.71 -23.45 7.89
CA THR A 261 18.79 -24.09 8.66
C THR A 261 19.47 -25.23 7.88
N ILE A 262 18.69 -25.94 7.06
CA ILE A 262 19.18 -27.00 6.16
C ILE A 262 20.07 -26.39 5.08
N VAL A 263 19.57 -25.34 4.41
CA VAL A 263 20.32 -24.64 3.36
C VAL A 263 21.58 -24.00 3.92
N LEU A 264 21.53 -23.41 5.12
CA LEU A 264 22.70 -22.85 5.79
C LEU A 264 23.77 -23.91 6.05
N SER A 265 23.36 -25.07 6.59
CA SER A 265 24.28 -26.16 6.91
C SER A 265 24.88 -26.80 5.66
N ALA A 266 24.07 -26.99 4.62
CA ALA A 266 24.52 -27.49 3.32
C ALA A 266 25.52 -26.52 2.66
N THR A 267 25.18 -25.22 2.63
CA THR A 267 26.05 -24.18 2.05
C THR A 267 27.39 -24.13 2.77
N LYS A 268 27.39 -24.16 4.11
CA LYS A 268 28.63 -24.23 4.90
C LYS A 268 29.51 -25.39 4.52
N SER A 269 28.91 -26.58 4.41
CA SER A 269 29.64 -27.81 4.11
C SER A 269 30.23 -27.79 2.71
N PHE A 270 29.50 -27.23 1.74
CA PHE A 270 29.94 -27.16 0.35
C PHE A 270 30.96 -26.04 0.10
N TRP A 271 30.72 -24.82 0.62
CA TRP A 271 31.60 -23.67 0.43
C TRP A 271 32.91 -23.76 1.21
N SER A 272 32.92 -24.42 2.37
CA SER A 272 34.17 -24.63 3.12
C SER A 272 35.20 -25.42 2.31
N PHE A 273 34.77 -26.34 1.43
CA PHE A 273 35.66 -27.08 0.54
C PHE A 273 36.44 -26.16 -0.43
N TYR A 274 35.82 -25.06 -0.86
CA TYR A 274 36.41 -24.06 -1.74
C TYR A 274 36.92 -22.81 -0.99
N GLY A 275 36.92 -22.83 0.34
CA GLY A 275 37.27 -21.70 1.20
C GLY A 275 36.28 -20.54 1.19
N ILE A 276 35.17 -20.61 0.44
CA ILE A 276 34.24 -19.49 0.28
C ILE A 276 33.45 -19.29 1.59
N PRO A 277 33.23 -18.06 2.06
CA PRO A 277 32.27 -17.79 3.13
C PRO A 277 30.83 -18.03 2.65
N VAL A 278 29.95 -18.41 3.56
CA VAL A 278 28.53 -18.68 3.25
C VAL A 278 27.79 -17.47 2.65
N PHE A 279 28.24 -16.26 3.03
CA PHE A 279 27.59 -14.99 2.68
C PHE A 279 26.07 -15.04 2.94
N THR A 280 25.28 -14.44 2.06
CA THR A 280 23.82 -14.35 2.15
C THR A 280 23.09 -15.36 1.26
N LEU A 281 23.77 -16.41 0.76
CA LEU A 281 23.14 -17.39 -0.14
C LEU A 281 21.89 -18.05 0.49
N PRO A 282 21.92 -18.54 1.76
CA PRO A 282 20.73 -19.11 2.39
C PRO A 282 19.57 -18.12 2.50
N PHE A 283 19.88 -16.86 2.87
CA PHE A 283 18.90 -15.78 2.91
C PHE A 283 18.24 -15.56 1.54
N ASN A 284 19.04 -15.33 0.49
CA ASN A 284 18.52 -15.03 -0.84
C ASN A 284 17.64 -16.18 -1.36
N LEU A 285 18.13 -17.42 -1.30
CA LEU A 285 17.42 -18.57 -1.84
C LEU A 285 16.06 -18.78 -1.16
N ILE A 286 16.05 -18.83 0.18
CA ILE A 286 14.84 -19.12 0.95
C ILE A 286 13.83 -17.98 0.82
N THR A 287 14.26 -16.73 0.97
CA THR A 287 13.35 -15.59 0.88
C THR A 287 12.69 -15.53 -0.50
N LEU A 288 13.44 -15.73 -1.59
CA LEU A 288 12.89 -15.67 -2.94
C LEU A 288 11.95 -16.84 -3.25
N MET A 289 12.30 -18.05 -2.82
CA MET A 289 11.41 -19.21 -2.99
C MET A 289 10.06 -19.00 -2.30
N PHE A 290 10.08 -18.53 -1.05
CA PHE A 290 8.85 -18.24 -0.31
C PHE A 290 8.05 -17.11 -0.98
N LEU A 291 8.68 -16.00 -1.35
CA LEU A 291 8.00 -14.90 -2.02
C LEU A 291 7.36 -15.32 -3.35
N TYR A 292 8.04 -16.15 -4.13
CA TYR A 292 7.52 -16.62 -5.41
C TYR A 292 6.26 -17.47 -5.22
N VAL A 293 6.30 -18.44 -4.31
CA VAL A 293 5.15 -19.31 -4.03
C VAL A 293 3.98 -18.51 -3.47
N ILE A 294 4.24 -17.62 -2.52
CA ILE A 294 3.22 -16.76 -1.90
C ILE A 294 2.59 -15.84 -2.96
N GLY A 295 3.40 -15.33 -3.89
CA GLY A 295 2.97 -14.53 -5.04
C GLY A 295 2.02 -15.29 -5.95
N ILE A 296 2.36 -16.52 -6.34
CA ILE A 296 1.52 -17.36 -7.21
C ILE A 296 0.19 -17.71 -6.54
N VAL A 297 0.20 -18.02 -5.25
CA VAL A 297 -1.00 -18.36 -4.47
C VAL A 297 -1.92 -17.14 -4.28
N GLY A 298 -1.43 -15.91 -4.51
CA GLY A 298 -2.23 -14.70 -4.33
C GLY A 298 -2.48 -14.39 -2.86
N PHE A 299 -1.51 -14.63 -1.99
CA PHE A 299 -1.65 -14.39 -0.56
C PHE A 299 -2.00 -12.91 -0.27
N PRO A 300 -3.05 -12.62 0.52
CA PRO A 300 -3.61 -11.27 0.63
C PRO A 300 -2.70 -10.26 1.35
N TYR A 301 -1.70 -10.72 2.10
CA TYR A 301 -0.78 -9.86 2.86
C TYR A 301 0.56 -9.62 2.16
N ILE A 302 0.64 -9.77 0.83
CA ILE A 302 1.80 -9.29 0.08
C ILE A 302 1.83 -7.77 0.12
N ALA A 303 2.98 -7.18 0.47
CA ALA A 303 3.14 -5.73 0.49
C ALA A 303 3.20 -5.19 -0.94
N LYS A 304 2.08 -4.65 -1.43
CA LYS A 304 2.01 -4.01 -2.76
C LYS A 304 2.82 -2.72 -2.85
N ILE A 305 2.85 -1.96 -1.76
CA ILE A 305 3.58 -0.69 -1.65
C ILE A 305 4.40 -0.75 -0.37
N ILE A 306 5.72 -0.83 -0.53
CA ILE A 306 6.68 -0.84 0.58
C ILE A 306 7.02 0.61 0.93
N ARG A 307 6.95 0.94 2.22
CA ARG A 307 7.34 2.24 2.78
C ARG A 307 8.67 2.12 3.52
N LYS A 308 9.14 3.25 4.05
CA LYS A 308 10.46 3.40 4.69
C LYS A 308 10.68 2.46 5.87
N THR A 309 9.59 2.06 6.53
CA THR A 309 9.59 1.05 7.60
C THR A 309 8.36 0.15 7.50
N PRO A 310 8.41 -1.08 8.07
CA PRO A 310 7.24 -1.96 8.17
C PRO A 310 6.03 -1.32 8.85
N GLU A 311 6.26 -0.47 9.87
CA GLU A 311 5.19 0.25 10.54
C GLU A 311 4.44 1.18 9.57
N GLU A 312 5.16 1.94 8.73
CA GLU A 312 4.52 2.81 7.73
C GLU A 312 3.80 2.01 6.65
N THR A 313 4.35 0.86 6.24
CA THR A 313 3.70 -0.08 5.31
C THR A 313 2.41 -0.64 5.91
N LEU A 314 2.44 -1.01 7.20
CA LEU A 314 1.27 -1.51 7.92
C LEU A 314 0.21 -0.42 8.10
N ASP A 315 0.59 0.80 8.49
CA ASP A 315 -0.33 1.95 8.62
C ASP A 315 -1.05 2.21 7.30
N LEU A 316 -0.31 2.21 6.18
CA LEU A 316 -0.88 2.37 4.85
C LEU A 316 -1.83 1.23 4.50
N PHE A 317 -1.46 -0.02 4.77
CA PHE A 317 -2.30 -1.19 4.48
C PHE A 317 -3.62 -1.15 5.24
N LEU A 318 -3.55 -0.97 6.56
CA LEU A 318 -4.74 -0.93 7.43
C LEU A 318 -5.65 0.22 7.05
N THR A 319 -5.06 1.40 6.81
CA THR A 319 -5.81 2.59 6.43
C THR A 319 -6.42 2.44 5.03
N SER A 320 -5.66 2.00 4.03
CA SER A 320 -6.18 1.88 2.65
C SER A 320 -7.32 0.88 2.56
N GLN A 321 -7.23 -0.25 3.27
CA GLN A 321 -8.30 -1.26 3.33
C GLN A 321 -9.63 -0.68 3.86
N LYS A 322 -9.56 0.30 4.77
CA LYS A 322 -10.74 0.93 5.38
C LYS A 322 -11.24 2.16 4.62
N ARG A 323 -10.34 2.92 3.97
CA ARG A 323 -10.69 4.16 3.24
C ARG A 323 -11.21 3.89 1.83
N PHE A 324 -10.61 2.92 1.15
CA PHE A 324 -10.91 2.59 -0.25
C PHE A 324 -11.50 1.18 -0.30
N GLN A 325 -12.70 1.07 0.28
CA GLN A 325 -13.49 -0.15 0.22
C GLN A 325 -14.07 -0.34 -1.19
N GLY A 326 -14.62 -1.52 -1.45
CA GLY A 326 -15.24 -1.87 -2.72
C GLY A 326 -14.30 -2.49 -3.75
N THR A 327 -14.71 -2.40 -5.00
CA THR A 327 -14.07 -3.06 -6.15
C THR A 327 -13.68 -2.04 -7.20
N GLU A 328 -12.87 -2.44 -8.19
CA GLU A 328 -12.61 -1.63 -9.38
C GLU A 328 -13.82 -1.60 -10.35
N ARG A 329 -14.80 -2.49 -10.13
CA ARG A 329 -16.05 -2.61 -10.89
C ARG A 329 -17.15 -1.78 -10.23
N GLY A 330 -16.94 -0.46 -10.22
CA GLY A 330 -17.95 0.50 -9.77
C GLY A 330 -19.06 0.67 -10.81
N ILE A 331 -20.32 0.56 -10.39
CA ILE A 331 -21.53 0.91 -11.16
C ILE A 331 -22.39 1.93 -10.41
N HIS A 332 -23.19 2.75 -11.11
CA HIS A 332 -24.18 3.62 -10.47
C HIS A 332 -25.46 2.86 -10.14
N LEU A 333 -26.33 3.43 -9.30
CA LEU A 333 -27.67 2.87 -9.11
C LEU A 333 -28.48 3.01 -10.40
N PRO A 334 -29.23 1.96 -10.83
CA PRO A 334 -29.95 1.96 -12.10
C PRO A 334 -31.29 2.72 -12.03
N PHE A 335 -31.43 3.70 -11.14
CA PHE A 335 -32.67 4.44 -10.91
C PHE A 335 -32.39 5.82 -10.32
N ALA A 336 -33.42 6.66 -10.35
CA ALA A 336 -33.48 7.92 -9.63
C ALA A 336 -34.42 7.83 -8.43
N GLY A 337 -34.25 8.74 -7.47
CA GLY A 337 -35.02 8.74 -6.22
C GLY A 337 -34.53 7.71 -5.21
N GLU A 338 -35.35 7.48 -4.19
CA GLU A 338 -35.03 6.57 -3.09
C GLU A 338 -35.70 5.21 -3.31
N TRP A 339 -34.90 4.15 -3.21
CA TRP A 339 -35.33 2.75 -3.35
C TRP A 339 -34.79 1.93 -2.18
N THR A 340 -35.42 0.80 -1.89
CA THR A 340 -35.02 -0.13 -0.84
C THR A 340 -34.31 -1.33 -1.44
N VAL A 341 -33.17 -1.72 -0.86
CA VAL A 341 -32.51 -2.98 -1.16
C VAL A 341 -33.38 -4.13 -0.69
N TRP A 342 -33.90 -4.94 -1.61
CA TRP A 342 -34.71 -6.10 -1.27
C TRP A 342 -33.84 -7.35 -1.06
N GLN A 343 -32.88 -7.57 -1.95
CA GLN A 343 -31.86 -8.61 -1.83
C GLN A 343 -30.50 -8.07 -2.27
N GLY A 344 -29.44 -8.52 -1.62
CA GLY A 344 -28.06 -8.17 -1.96
C GLY A 344 -27.23 -9.40 -2.33
N PHE A 345 -25.91 -9.27 -2.19
CA PHE A 345 -25.00 -10.39 -2.41
C PHE A 345 -25.24 -11.52 -1.41
N ASP A 346 -25.12 -12.77 -1.89
CA ASP A 346 -25.37 -13.97 -1.08
C ASP A 346 -26.78 -13.97 -0.42
N GLY A 347 -27.78 -13.53 -1.19
CA GLY A 347 -29.17 -13.35 -0.76
C GLY A 347 -29.86 -14.59 -0.20
N LYS A 348 -30.96 -14.37 0.53
CA LYS A 348 -31.68 -15.44 1.23
C LYS A 348 -32.26 -16.48 0.26
N TRP A 349 -32.88 -16.03 -0.82
CA TRP A 349 -33.60 -16.88 -1.77
C TRP A 349 -32.82 -17.08 -3.07
N THR A 350 -32.46 -15.98 -3.72
CA THR A 350 -31.65 -15.95 -4.96
C THR A 350 -30.22 -15.50 -4.65
N HIS A 351 -29.43 -15.20 -5.68
CA HIS A 351 -28.07 -14.67 -5.55
C HIS A 351 -27.11 -15.62 -4.81
N LYS A 352 -27.00 -16.87 -5.29
CA LYS A 352 -26.12 -17.89 -4.69
C LYS A 352 -25.15 -18.48 -5.70
N GLY A 353 -24.07 -19.06 -5.17
CA GLY A 353 -23.09 -19.78 -5.97
C GLY A 353 -22.45 -18.89 -7.03
N GLN A 354 -22.62 -19.25 -8.31
CA GLN A 354 -22.06 -18.50 -9.44
C GLN A 354 -22.83 -17.20 -9.74
N LEU A 355 -24.07 -17.05 -9.26
CA LEU A 355 -24.93 -15.89 -9.50
C LEU A 355 -25.04 -14.96 -8.28
N LYS A 356 -24.07 -15.02 -7.36
CA LYS A 356 -24.17 -14.36 -6.05
C LYS A 356 -23.97 -12.85 -6.05
N TYR A 357 -23.38 -12.28 -7.09
CA TYR A 357 -23.10 -10.85 -7.15
C TYR A 357 -24.21 -10.11 -7.91
N ALA A 358 -25.34 -9.93 -7.24
CA ALA A 358 -26.52 -9.26 -7.79
C ALA A 358 -27.33 -8.53 -6.69
N TYR A 359 -28.18 -7.61 -7.12
CA TYR A 359 -29.03 -6.80 -6.25
C TYR A 359 -30.44 -6.69 -6.81
N ASP A 360 -31.43 -6.78 -5.92
CA ASP A 360 -32.83 -6.49 -6.22
C ASP A 360 -33.29 -5.24 -5.48
N PHE A 361 -34.02 -4.36 -6.17
CA PHE A 361 -34.52 -3.10 -5.62
C PHE A 361 -36.02 -2.95 -5.76
N VAL A 362 -36.66 -2.52 -4.68
CA VAL A 362 -38.10 -2.17 -4.62
C VAL A 362 -38.26 -0.75 -4.11
N ILE A 363 -39.47 -0.19 -4.18
CA ILE A 363 -39.79 1.08 -3.51
C ILE A 363 -40.72 0.79 -2.35
N THR A 364 -40.43 1.36 -1.18
CA THR A 364 -41.24 1.19 0.03
C THR A 364 -41.69 2.51 0.64
N ASP A 365 -42.88 2.49 1.25
CA ASP A 365 -43.37 3.59 2.08
C ASP A 365 -42.65 3.66 3.44
N GLU A 366 -43.09 4.55 4.32
CA GLU A 366 -42.52 4.74 5.67
C GLU A 366 -42.65 3.50 6.57
N ASN A 367 -43.63 2.62 6.29
CA ASN A 367 -43.86 1.38 7.03
C ASN A 367 -43.13 0.18 6.41
N GLY A 368 -42.36 0.40 5.33
CA GLY A 368 -41.64 -0.66 4.62
C GLY A 368 -42.50 -1.47 3.64
N LYS A 369 -43.72 -1.03 3.34
CA LYS A 369 -44.64 -1.72 2.42
C LYS A 369 -44.32 -1.36 0.97
N THR A 370 -44.34 -2.33 0.06
CA THR A 370 -44.01 -2.13 -1.36
C THR A 370 -45.17 -1.64 -2.22
N TYR A 371 -46.39 -1.57 -1.66
CA TYR A 371 -47.62 -1.27 -2.38
C TYR A 371 -48.65 -0.48 -1.54
N THR A 372 -49.54 0.23 -2.24
CA THR A 372 -50.77 0.83 -1.68
C THR A 372 -51.95 -0.15 -1.73
N ASN A 373 -53.07 0.18 -1.07
CA ASN A 373 -54.28 -0.65 -1.11
C ASN A 373 -54.00 -2.11 -0.65
N GLU A 374 -54.63 -3.08 -1.32
CA GLU A 374 -54.49 -4.52 -1.05
C GLU A 374 -53.29 -5.17 -1.77
N GLY A 375 -52.67 -4.50 -2.74
CA GLY A 375 -51.49 -5.00 -3.45
C GLY A 375 -51.78 -6.14 -4.42
N LEU A 376 -53.00 -6.17 -4.96
CA LEU A 376 -53.45 -7.21 -5.88
C LEU A 376 -53.12 -6.87 -7.33
N ASN A 377 -52.93 -5.59 -7.65
CA ASN A 377 -52.64 -5.12 -9.01
C ASN A 377 -51.21 -4.58 -9.12
N LEU A 378 -50.59 -4.71 -10.29
CA LEU A 378 -49.27 -4.13 -10.58
C LEU A 378 -49.22 -2.62 -10.28
N THR A 379 -50.30 -1.90 -10.58
CA THR A 379 -50.40 -0.45 -10.36
C THR A 379 -50.45 -0.05 -8.88
N ASP A 380 -50.70 -1.00 -7.97
CA ASP A 380 -50.64 -0.75 -6.53
C ASP A 380 -49.19 -0.65 -6.03
N TYR A 381 -48.22 -1.21 -6.75
CA TYR A 381 -46.81 -1.26 -6.33
C TYR A 381 -46.08 0.02 -6.70
N TYR A 382 -45.36 0.59 -5.73
CA TYR A 382 -44.67 1.87 -5.91
C TYR A 382 -43.57 1.83 -6.97
N ALA A 383 -42.93 0.67 -7.16
CA ALA A 383 -41.87 0.47 -8.14
C ALA A 383 -42.39 0.32 -9.58
N PHE A 384 -43.63 -0.13 -9.77
CA PHE A 384 -44.15 -0.40 -11.10
C PHE A 384 -44.16 0.86 -11.96
N ARG A 385 -43.67 0.70 -13.20
CA ARG A 385 -43.48 1.77 -14.19
C ARG A 385 -42.59 2.94 -13.75
N LYS A 386 -41.71 2.74 -12.76
CA LYS A 386 -40.69 3.74 -12.42
C LYS A 386 -39.52 3.70 -13.42
N PRO A 387 -38.90 4.85 -13.74
CA PRO A 387 -37.78 4.90 -14.68
C PRO A 387 -36.58 4.08 -14.22
N VAL A 388 -36.00 3.33 -15.16
CA VAL A 388 -34.76 2.58 -15.00
C VAL A 388 -33.70 3.21 -15.91
N LEU A 389 -32.53 3.45 -15.34
CA LEU A 389 -31.44 4.20 -15.94
C LEU A 389 -30.20 3.33 -16.11
N SER A 390 -29.34 3.68 -17.06
CA SER A 390 -28.07 2.99 -17.26
C SER A 390 -27.12 3.25 -16.07
N PRO A 391 -26.65 2.19 -15.39
CA PRO A 391 -25.72 2.31 -14.26
C PRO A 391 -24.28 2.50 -14.71
N ILE A 392 -23.98 2.28 -15.99
CA ILE A 392 -22.64 2.40 -16.58
C ILE A 392 -22.68 3.15 -17.91
N ARG A 393 -21.51 3.59 -18.35
CA ARG A 393 -21.29 3.96 -19.75
C ARG A 393 -20.88 2.72 -20.53
N GLY A 394 -21.36 2.55 -21.75
CA GLY A 394 -20.99 1.38 -22.53
C GLY A 394 -21.89 1.09 -23.71
N ARG A 395 -21.74 -0.09 -24.29
CA ARG A 395 -22.49 -0.52 -25.47
C ARG A 395 -23.56 -1.52 -25.09
N VAL A 396 -24.80 -1.30 -25.53
CA VAL A 396 -25.88 -2.27 -25.37
C VAL A 396 -25.60 -3.47 -26.27
N VAL A 397 -25.55 -4.67 -25.68
CA VAL A 397 -25.21 -5.91 -26.40
C VAL A 397 -26.37 -6.90 -26.49
N LYS A 398 -27.34 -6.85 -25.56
CA LYS A 398 -28.59 -7.64 -25.64
C LYS A 398 -29.76 -6.85 -25.08
N VAL A 399 -30.93 -7.07 -25.68
CA VAL A 399 -32.21 -6.49 -25.25
C VAL A 399 -33.31 -7.52 -25.50
N ILE A 400 -34.15 -7.75 -24.49
CA ILE A 400 -35.45 -8.45 -24.60
C ILE A 400 -36.49 -7.53 -23.95
N SER A 401 -37.61 -7.25 -24.65
CA SER A 401 -38.58 -6.24 -24.20
C SER A 401 -40.05 -6.63 -24.38
N ASP A 402 -40.34 -7.74 -25.03
CA ASP A 402 -41.68 -8.13 -25.51
C ASP A 402 -42.42 -9.10 -24.57
N LEU A 403 -41.75 -9.61 -23.52
CA LEU A 403 -42.35 -10.54 -22.56
C LEU A 403 -43.39 -9.82 -21.67
N PRO A 404 -44.52 -10.46 -21.37
CA PRO A 404 -45.56 -9.87 -20.54
C PRO A 404 -45.12 -9.71 -19.07
N ASP A 405 -45.69 -8.72 -18.40
CA ASP A 405 -45.60 -8.60 -16.94
C ASP A 405 -46.47 -9.68 -16.26
N ASN A 406 -45.94 -10.32 -15.21
CA ASN A 406 -46.68 -11.34 -14.46
C ASN A 406 -47.76 -10.71 -13.58
N GLU A 407 -48.83 -11.47 -13.31
CA GLU A 407 -49.74 -11.15 -12.21
C GLU A 407 -49.01 -11.22 -10.86
N ILE A 408 -49.45 -10.43 -9.89
CA ILE A 408 -48.82 -10.37 -8.57
C ILE A 408 -48.82 -11.74 -7.90
N GLY A 409 -47.65 -12.14 -7.37
CA GLY A 409 -47.44 -13.43 -6.70
C GLY A 409 -47.13 -14.59 -7.66
N THR A 410 -47.23 -14.39 -8.97
CA THR A 410 -46.87 -15.39 -10.00
C THR A 410 -45.50 -15.10 -10.62
N VAL A 411 -44.89 -16.09 -11.27
CA VAL A 411 -43.56 -15.97 -11.90
C VAL A 411 -43.50 -16.78 -13.19
N ASP A 412 -42.76 -16.28 -14.18
CA ASP A 412 -42.34 -17.03 -15.36
C ASP A 412 -41.02 -17.77 -15.03
N LYS A 413 -41.08 -19.11 -15.06
CA LYS A 413 -39.94 -19.99 -14.76
C LYS A 413 -39.18 -20.44 -16.01
N GLU A 414 -39.74 -20.22 -17.19
CA GLU A 414 -39.07 -20.51 -18.46
C GLU A 414 -38.15 -19.35 -18.83
N ASN A 415 -38.65 -18.11 -18.71
CA ASN A 415 -37.90 -16.89 -18.99
C ASN A 415 -37.50 -16.17 -17.71
N ASN A 416 -36.64 -16.77 -16.89
CA ASN A 416 -36.31 -16.26 -15.54
C ASN A 416 -35.89 -14.78 -15.48
N TRP A 417 -35.21 -14.26 -16.50
CA TRP A 417 -34.75 -12.85 -16.54
C TRP A 417 -35.81 -11.86 -17.07
N GLY A 418 -36.91 -12.35 -17.65
CA GLY A 418 -37.96 -11.52 -18.22
C GLY A 418 -37.44 -10.58 -19.30
N ASN A 419 -37.92 -9.33 -19.29
CA ASN A 419 -37.37 -8.27 -20.13
C ASN A 419 -36.12 -7.70 -19.48
N TYR A 420 -35.03 -7.60 -20.24
CA TYR A 420 -33.73 -7.20 -19.73
C TYR A 420 -32.89 -6.42 -20.75
N VAL A 421 -31.88 -5.72 -20.23
CA VAL A 421 -30.84 -5.04 -21.01
C VAL A 421 -29.48 -5.50 -20.51
N VAL A 422 -28.58 -5.88 -21.42
CA VAL A 422 -27.17 -6.16 -21.11
C VAL A 422 -26.28 -5.12 -21.77
N ILE A 423 -25.41 -4.51 -20.97
CA ILE A 423 -24.51 -3.43 -21.39
C ILE A 423 -23.07 -3.89 -21.17
N TYR A 424 -22.23 -3.78 -22.21
CA TYR A 424 -20.80 -4.04 -22.13
C TYR A 424 -20.06 -2.79 -21.66
N ASP A 425 -19.29 -2.95 -20.58
CA ASP A 425 -18.37 -1.96 -20.06
C ASP A 425 -16.98 -2.17 -20.69
N GLU A 426 -16.34 -1.09 -21.12
CA GLU A 426 -14.99 -1.12 -21.73
C GLU A 426 -13.92 -1.70 -20.80
N ARG A 427 -14.16 -1.73 -19.48
CA ARG A 427 -13.32 -2.40 -18.47
C ARG A 427 -13.40 -3.93 -18.53
N GLY A 428 -14.13 -4.49 -19.50
CA GLY A 428 -14.14 -5.93 -19.82
C GLY A 428 -15.14 -6.74 -18.99
N PHE A 429 -16.30 -6.17 -18.68
CA PHE A 429 -17.39 -6.89 -18.00
C PHE A 429 -18.76 -6.43 -18.53
N TYR A 430 -19.81 -7.16 -18.16
CA TYR A 430 -21.18 -6.86 -18.58
C TYR A 430 -22.04 -6.52 -17.37
N VAL A 431 -22.95 -5.57 -17.54
CA VAL A 431 -23.99 -5.24 -16.55
C VAL A 431 -25.33 -5.64 -17.15
N GLU A 432 -26.03 -6.50 -16.44
CA GLU A 432 -27.36 -6.99 -16.81
C GLU A 432 -28.38 -6.41 -15.84
N ILE A 433 -29.50 -5.93 -16.39
CA ILE A 433 -30.61 -5.36 -15.64
C ILE A 433 -31.87 -6.05 -16.14
N SER A 434 -32.68 -6.60 -15.23
CA SER A 434 -33.84 -7.44 -15.54
C SER A 434 -35.15 -6.92 -14.96
N HIS A 435 -36.24 -7.59 -15.36
CA HIS A 435 -37.62 -7.35 -14.93
C HIS A 435 -38.22 -6.02 -15.41
N PHE A 436 -37.84 -5.56 -16.61
CA PHE A 436 -38.48 -4.40 -17.24
C PHE A 436 -39.95 -4.66 -17.58
N ALA A 437 -40.74 -3.59 -17.62
CA ALA A 437 -42.14 -3.65 -18.05
C ALA A 437 -42.22 -3.96 -19.54
N GLN A 438 -43.28 -4.67 -19.95
CA GLN A 438 -43.51 -5.03 -21.35
C GLN A 438 -43.47 -3.79 -22.25
N ASP A 439 -42.73 -3.89 -23.36
CA ASP A 439 -42.53 -2.86 -24.39
C ASP A 439 -42.02 -1.49 -23.89
N SER A 440 -41.39 -1.47 -22.71
CA SER A 440 -40.93 -0.24 -22.08
C SER A 440 -39.50 0.17 -22.47
N ILE A 441 -38.66 -0.78 -22.89
CA ILE A 441 -37.24 -0.53 -23.20
C ILE A 441 -37.12 0.34 -24.46
N LYS A 442 -36.29 1.38 -24.40
CA LYS A 442 -36.10 2.37 -25.49
C LYS A 442 -34.78 2.23 -26.23
N VAL A 443 -33.80 1.57 -25.65
CA VAL A 443 -32.50 1.31 -26.28
C VAL A 443 -32.53 0.05 -27.13
N LYS A 444 -31.61 -0.05 -28.08
CA LYS A 444 -31.46 -1.19 -28.98
C LYS A 444 -30.03 -1.75 -28.91
N VAL A 445 -29.88 -3.01 -29.32
CA VAL A 445 -28.56 -3.63 -29.45
C VAL A 445 -27.69 -2.80 -30.40
N GLY A 446 -26.49 -2.47 -29.96
CA GLY A 446 -25.53 -1.64 -30.67
C GLY A 446 -25.46 -0.19 -30.17
N ASP A 447 -26.49 0.30 -29.48
CA ASP A 447 -26.52 1.67 -28.96
C ASP A 447 -25.42 1.91 -27.92
N TRP A 448 -24.89 3.13 -27.92
CA TRP A 448 -24.03 3.62 -26.84
C TRP A 448 -24.88 4.33 -25.79
N VAL A 449 -24.64 4.02 -24.52
CA VAL A 449 -25.33 4.65 -23.39
C VAL A 449 -24.31 5.29 -22.44
N GLU A 450 -24.68 6.43 -21.88
CA GLU A 450 -23.97 7.07 -20.77
C GLU A 450 -24.66 6.75 -19.44
N VAL A 451 -23.95 6.94 -18.32
CA VAL A 451 -24.56 6.85 -16.98
C VAL A 451 -25.79 7.76 -16.89
N GLY A 452 -26.91 7.22 -16.42
CA GLY A 452 -28.17 7.95 -16.31
C GLY A 452 -29.03 7.96 -17.59
N THR A 453 -28.58 7.34 -18.69
CA THR A 453 -29.41 7.18 -19.90
C THR A 453 -30.67 6.39 -19.56
N PHE A 454 -31.83 6.88 -19.98
CA PHE A 454 -33.10 6.18 -19.77
C PHE A 454 -33.13 4.88 -20.58
N LEU A 455 -33.29 3.74 -19.89
CA LEU A 455 -33.34 2.42 -20.53
C LEU A 455 -34.77 1.99 -20.78
N GLY A 456 -35.65 2.13 -19.78
CA GLY A 456 -37.02 1.64 -19.81
C GLY A 456 -37.72 1.84 -18.45
N LEU A 457 -38.79 1.10 -18.22
CA LEU A 457 -39.57 1.20 -16.98
C LEU A 457 -39.52 -0.10 -16.20
N CYS A 458 -39.56 -0.02 -14.87
CA CYS A 458 -39.64 -1.18 -13.99
C CYS A 458 -40.96 -1.92 -14.21
N GLY A 459 -40.88 -3.23 -14.37
CA GLY A 459 -42.00 -4.12 -14.59
C GLY A 459 -42.04 -5.24 -13.56
N ASN A 460 -42.67 -6.33 -13.96
CA ASN A 460 -42.83 -7.57 -13.21
C ASN A 460 -42.70 -8.81 -14.13
N SER A 461 -41.87 -8.74 -15.16
CA SER A 461 -41.64 -9.84 -16.11
C SER A 461 -40.62 -10.86 -15.58
N GLY A 462 -40.68 -12.12 -16.04
CA GLY A 462 -39.70 -13.16 -15.67
C GLY A 462 -39.91 -13.78 -14.29
N TYR A 463 -38.84 -14.15 -13.58
CA TYR A 463 -38.91 -14.70 -12.22
C TYR A 463 -39.14 -13.57 -11.18
N SER A 464 -40.23 -12.82 -11.36
CA SER A 464 -40.56 -11.63 -10.56
C SER A 464 -41.95 -11.75 -9.95
N PRO A 465 -42.07 -12.01 -8.63
CA PRO A 465 -43.37 -12.14 -7.96
C PRO A 465 -44.02 -10.79 -7.63
N GLN A 466 -43.25 -9.69 -7.65
CA GLN A 466 -43.72 -8.32 -7.49
C GLN A 466 -42.78 -7.36 -8.23
N PRO A 467 -43.26 -6.17 -8.66
CA PRO A 467 -42.42 -5.21 -9.38
C PRO A 467 -41.13 -4.83 -8.63
N HIS A 468 -39.99 -5.09 -9.26
CA HIS A 468 -38.66 -4.77 -8.74
C HIS A 468 -37.63 -4.69 -9.88
N ILE A 469 -36.45 -4.15 -9.61
CA ILE A 469 -35.32 -4.15 -10.55
C ILE A 469 -34.20 -5.02 -10.03
N HIS A 470 -33.82 -5.99 -10.85
CA HIS A 470 -32.63 -6.79 -10.65
C HIS A 470 -31.45 -6.17 -11.40
N VAL A 471 -30.27 -6.13 -10.78
CA VAL A 471 -29.01 -5.77 -11.44
C VAL A 471 -27.91 -6.73 -11.03
N GLN A 472 -27.13 -7.16 -12.02
CA GLN A 472 -25.94 -7.96 -11.78
C GLN A 472 -24.78 -7.57 -12.69
N VAL A 473 -23.57 -7.89 -12.25
CA VAL A 473 -22.35 -7.76 -13.06
C VAL A 473 -21.88 -9.17 -13.41
N GLN A 474 -21.62 -9.43 -14.68
CA GLN A 474 -21.34 -10.76 -15.20
C GLN A 474 -20.16 -10.80 -16.18
N LEU A 475 -19.56 -11.99 -16.32
CA LEU A 475 -18.35 -12.21 -17.12
C LEU A 475 -18.61 -12.25 -18.63
N TYR A 476 -19.76 -12.80 -19.05
CA TYR A 476 -20.14 -12.99 -20.45
C TYR A 476 -21.49 -12.31 -20.75
N PRO A 477 -21.82 -11.99 -22.01
CA PRO A 477 -23.06 -11.29 -22.35
C PRO A 477 -24.33 -12.15 -22.21
N GLU A 478 -24.23 -13.46 -21.97
CA GLU A 478 -25.35 -14.37 -21.78
C GLU A 478 -25.99 -14.20 -20.40
N VAL A 479 -27.33 -14.17 -20.36
CA VAL A 479 -28.07 -14.31 -19.09
C VAL A 479 -27.69 -15.63 -18.41
N GLY A 480 -27.54 -15.61 -17.09
CA GLY A 480 -27.06 -16.76 -16.33
C GLY A 480 -25.54 -16.97 -16.35
N SER A 481 -24.78 -16.05 -16.95
CA SER A 481 -23.31 -16.03 -16.84
C SER A 481 -22.85 -15.93 -15.37
N PRO A 482 -21.70 -16.52 -15.00
CA PRO A 482 -21.07 -16.27 -13.72
C PRO A 482 -20.93 -14.78 -13.43
N THR A 483 -21.41 -14.39 -12.25
CA THR A 483 -21.38 -13.01 -11.77
C THR A 483 -20.01 -12.65 -11.20
N LEU A 484 -19.67 -11.37 -11.25
CA LEU A 484 -18.42 -10.81 -10.75
C LEU A 484 -18.70 -9.83 -9.60
N PRO A 485 -17.82 -9.75 -8.58
CA PRO A 485 -18.00 -8.80 -7.50
C PRO A 485 -17.94 -7.36 -8.05
N PHE A 486 -18.88 -6.54 -7.61
CA PHE A 486 -18.98 -5.13 -7.96
C PHE A 486 -19.29 -4.27 -6.73
N SER A 487 -19.29 -2.96 -6.88
CA SER A 487 -19.67 -1.99 -5.84
C SER A 487 -20.42 -0.81 -6.46
N PHE A 488 -21.20 -0.08 -5.66
CA PHE A 488 -21.85 1.13 -6.12
C PHE A 488 -20.93 2.34 -5.97
N VAL A 489 -20.77 3.11 -7.05
CA VAL A 489 -19.87 4.28 -7.13
C VAL A 489 -20.12 5.25 -5.96
N SER A 490 -21.39 5.60 -5.73
CA SER A 490 -21.81 6.43 -4.62
C SER A 490 -23.30 6.29 -4.37
N PHE A 491 -23.70 6.34 -3.09
CA PHE A 491 -25.10 6.40 -2.69
C PHE A 491 -25.23 7.08 -1.32
N ILE A 492 -26.44 7.55 -1.03
CA ILE A 492 -26.80 8.06 0.30
C ILE A 492 -27.80 7.10 0.94
N SER A 493 -27.55 6.72 2.18
CA SER A 493 -28.43 5.91 3.04
C SER A 493 -28.53 6.61 4.39
N ASN A 494 -29.73 6.91 4.88
CA ASN A 494 -29.97 7.60 6.15
C ASN A 494 -29.15 8.91 6.35
N ASN A 495 -29.09 9.76 5.31
CA ASN A 495 -28.25 10.97 5.25
C ASN A 495 -26.73 10.72 5.36
N GLU A 496 -26.27 9.48 5.29
CA GLU A 496 -24.85 9.12 5.22
C GLU A 496 -24.44 8.80 3.78
N PHE A 497 -23.32 9.38 3.34
CA PHE A 497 -22.74 9.17 2.01
C PHE A 497 -21.72 8.04 2.04
N PHE A 498 -21.96 7.08 1.16
CA PHE A 498 -21.10 5.95 0.90
C PHE A 498 -20.46 6.14 -0.48
N SER A 499 -19.19 5.74 -0.62
CA SER A 499 -18.47 5.80 -1.89
C SER A 499 -17.75 4.48 -2.09
N ASN A 500 -17.96 3.90 -3.27
CA ASN A 500 -17.48 2.58 -3.64
C ASN A 500 -17.83 1.50 -2.61
N ASP A 501 -19.10 1.39 -2.28
CA ASP A 501 -19.57 0.53 -1.19
C ASP A 501 -20.77 -0.33 -1.61
N LEU A 502 -21.21 -1.21 -0.71
CA LEU A 502 -22.35 -2.09 -0.88
C LEU A 502 -23.42 -1.78 0.17
N PRO A 503 -24.64 -1.40 -0.25
CA PRO A 503 -25.74 -1.17 0.68
C PRO A 503 -26.26 -2.51 1.21
N LYS A 504 -26.75 -2.53 2.45
CA LYS A 504 -27.28 -3.75 3.07
C LYS A 504 -28.74 -3.97 2.73
N GLU A 505 -29.19 -5.23 2.83
CA GLU A 505 -30.60 -5.58 2.69
C GLU A 505 -31.47 -4.79 3.67
N GLY A 506 -32.60 -4.26 3.17
CA GLY A 506 -33.51 -3.39 3.91
C GLY A 506 -33.13 -1.91 3.96
N GLU A 507 -31.92 -1.52 3.52
CA GLU A 507 -31.55 -0.11 3.49
C GLU A 507 -32.28 0.65 2.38
N LYS A 508 -32.75 1.87 2.71
CA LYS A 508 -33.23 2.85 1.72
C LYS A 508 -32.05 3.66 1.21
N ILE A 509 -31.87 3.66 -0.10
CA ILE A 509 -30.73 4.29 -0.77
C ILE A 509 -31.19 5.18 -1.93
N LYS A 510 -30.44 6.25 -2.16
CA LYS A 510 -30.58 7.11 -3.34
C LYS A 510 -29.22 7.37 -4.00
N PRO A 511 -29.16 7.59 -5.33
CA PRO A 511 -27.92 7.91 -6.01
C PRO A 511 -27.35 9.25 -5.54
N ALA A 512 -26.02 9.35 -5.50
CA ALA A 512 -25.30 10.56 -5.07
C ALA A 512 -24.36 11.04 -6.17
N PHE A 513 -24.92 11.74 -7.17
CA PHE A 513 -24.16 12.28 -8.29
C PHE A 513 -23.25 13.44 -7.88
N ALA A 514 -22.11 13.57 -8.54
CA ALA A 514 -21.26 14.75 -8.35
C ALA A 514 -21.90 16.00 -8.95
N ASP A 515 -21.81 17.08 -8.18
CA ASP A 515 -22.14 18.40 -8.65
C ASP A 515 -20.95 19.01 -9.40
N ARG A 516 -21.23 19.57 -10.59
CA ARG A 516 -20.19 20.17 -11.45
C ARG A 516 -19.53 21.38 -10.79
N SER A 517 -20.29 22.21 -10.08
CA SER A 517 -19.76 23.40 -9.42
C SER A 517 -18.77 23.02 -8.31
N LYS A 518 -19.13 22.07 -7.44
CA LYS A 518 -18.26 21.55 -6.38
C LYS A 518 -17.03 20.82 -6.94
N THR A 519 -17.22 20.07 -8.02
CA THR A 519 -16.11 19.38 -8.72
C THR A 519 -15.09 20.38 -9.28
N ASN A 520 -15.56 21.48 -9.87
CA ASN A 520 -14.69 22.52 -10.41
C ASN A 520 -13.95 23.26 -9.29
N LYS A 521 -14.61 23.58 -8.17
CA LYS A 521 -13.98 24.22 -7.00
C LYS A 521 -12.83 23.38 -6.42
N LEU A 522 -12.94 22.05 -6.47
CA LEU A 522 -11.90 21.11 -6.01
C LEU A 522 -10.98 20.62 -7.14
N SER A 523 -10.93 21.35 -8.26
CA SER A 523 -9.98 21.12 -9.33
C SER A 523 -8.78 22.05 -9.15
N PHE A 524 -7.70 21.50 -8.61
CA PHE A 524 -6.44 22.20 -8.42
C PHE A 524 -5.56 21.97 -9.66
N TYR A 525 -5.20 23.05 -10.36
CA TYR A 525 -4.41 22.98 -11.59
C TYR A 525 -2.90 23.06 -11.31
N LEU A 526 -2.11 22.45 -12.18
CA LEU A 526 -0.65 22.42 -12.09
C LEU A 526 -0.07 23.84 -12.01
N ASP A 527 1.01 24.00 -11.23
CA ASP A 527 1.76 25.24 -11.03
C ASP A 527 0.98 26.40 -10.38
N ASN A 528 -0.30 26.23 -10.09
CA ASN A 528 -1.02 27.14 -9.19
C ASN A 528 -0.41 27.08 -7.79
N SER A 529 -0.31 28.26 -7.18
CA SER A 529 0.19 28.42 -5.82
C SER A 529 -0.80 29.17 -4.95
N PHE A 530 -0.99 28.67 -3.73
CA PHE A 530 -1.94 29.18 -2.75
C PHE A 530 -1.19 29.67 -1.53
N ILE A 531 -1.35 30.95 -1.19
CA ILE A 531 -0.71 31.55 -0.02
C ILE A 531 -1.72 31.62 1.11
N TYR A 532 -1.42 30.95 2.24
CA TYR A 532 -2.27 30.92 3.42
C TYR A 532 -1.64 31.64 4.60
N GLU A 533 -2.43 32.47 5.26
CA GLU A 533 -2.10 33.03 6.57
C GLU A 533 -2.49 32.05 7.68
N VAL A 534 -1.58 31.81 8.62
CA VAL A 534 -1.78 30.90 9.75
C VAL A 534 -2.07 31.71 11.01
N PHE A 535 -3.16 31.36 11.69
CA PHE A 535 -3.59 31.96 12.95
C PHE A 535 -3.67 30.91 14.05
N ILE A 536 -3.22 31.25 15.25
CA ILE A 536 -3.49 30.50 16.49
C ILE A 536 -4.23 31.43 17.45
N ASP A 537 -5.38 31.00 17.97
CA ASP A 537 -6.20 31.79 18.89
C ASP A 537 -6.46 33.22 18.35
N ASN A 538 -6.77 33.30 17.05
CA ASN A 538 -6.99 34.52 16.26
C ASN A 538 -5.79 35.48 16.09
N LYS A 539 -4.59 35.11 16.53
CA LYS A 539 -3.35 35.87 16.27
C LYS A 539 -2.62 35.27 15.07
N LYS A 540 -2.24 36.10 14.09
CA LYS A 540 -1.40 35.67 12.95
C LYS A 540 -0.02 35.27 13.48
N ILE A 541 0.43 34.08 13.14
CA ILE A 541 1.72 33.52 13.59
C ILE A 541 2.67 33.18 12.45
N ASP A 542 2.14 32.88 11.26
CA ASP A 542 2.95 32.48 10.10
C ASP A 542 2.20 32.70 8.78
N GLU A 543 2.88 32.51 7.67
CA GLU A 543 2.34 32.47 6.31
C GLU A 543 3.08 31.39 5.53
N PHE A 544 2.37 30.55 4.78
CA PHE A 544 3.00 29.52 3.96
C PHE A 544 2.42 29.46 2.55
N GLU A 545 3.25 29.00 1.63
CA GLU A 545 2.91 28.80 0.23
C GLU A 545 2.71 27.31 -0.05
N MET A 546 1.66 26.98 -0.79
CA MET A 546 1.30 25.63 -1.20
C MET A 546 1.12 25.59 -2.71
N SER A 547 2.04 24.93 -3.40
CA SER A 547 2.03 24.80 -4.87
C SER A 547 1.46 23.46 -5.30
N VAL A 548 0.75 23.42 -6.43
CA VAL A 548 0.25 22.19 -7.04
C VAL A 548 1.30 21.64 -7.98
N LYS A 549 1.70 20.39 -7.76
CA LYS A 549 2.66 19.67 -8.59
C LYS A 549 2.13 18.29 -8.96
N MET A 550 2.80 17.65 -9.91
CA MET A 550 2.48 16.31 -10.37
C MET A 550 3.69 15.39 -10.17
N ALA A 551 3.44 14.17 -9.69
CA ALA A 551 4.45 13.13 -9.59
C ALA A 551 4.64 12.40 -10.92
N VAL A 552 5.68 11.58 -11.03
CA VAL A 552 6.01 10.83 -12.26
C VAL A 552 4.90 9.86 -12.67
N ASP A 553 4.12 9.37 -11.70
CA ASP A 553 2.95 8.51 -11.93
C ASP A 553 1.67 9.28 -12.32
N GLY A 554 1.75 10.60 -12.50
CA GLY A 554 0.62 11.46 -12.84
C GLY A 554 -0.23 11.89 -11.65
N THR A 555 0.10 11.47 -10.42
CA THR A 555 -0.67 11.89 -9.24
C THR A 555 -0.37 13.34 -8.85
N PHE A 556 -1.42 14.12 -8.61
CA PHE A 556 -1.29 15.49 -8.15
C PHE A 556 -1.02 15.55 -6.64
N TYR A 557 -0.22 16.52 -6.23
CA TYR A 557 0.04 16.78 -4.83
C TYR A 557 0.27 18.26 -4.54
N PHE A 558 -0.05 18.66 -3.32
CA PHE A 558 0.32 19.94 -2.76
C PHE A 558 1.74 19.88 -2.19
N ASP A 559 2.58 20.85 -2.53
CA ASP A 559 3.98 20.97 -2.13
C ASP A 559 4.24 22.29 -1.43
N THR A 560 4.77 22.20 -0.22
CA THR A 560 5.23 23.34 0.61
C THR A 560 6.76 23.39 0.72
N GLY A 561 7.48 22.47 0.09
CA GLY A 561 8.91 22.22 0.27
C GLY A 561 9.25 21.38 1.51
N LYS A 562 8.37 21.30 2.51
CA LYS A 562 8.54 20.47 3.73
C LYS A 562 7.80 19.14 3.65
N GLY A 563 6.74 19.07 2.86
CA GLY A 563 5.94 17.85 2.65
C GLY A 563 5.18 17.87 1.34
N LYS A 564 4.61 16.71 1.00
CA LYS A 564 3.78 16.50 -0.21
C LYS A 564 2.47 15.83 0.17
N LEU A 565 1.34 16.49 -0.08
CA LEU A 565 -0.01 15.95 0.18
C LEU A 565 -0.69 15.58 -1.14
N TYR A 566 -0.79 14.28 -1.40
CA TYR A 566 -1.35 13.74 -2.63
C TYR A 566 -2.87 13.75 -2.59
N PHE A 567 -3.50 14.14 -3.70
CA PHE A 567 -4.95 14.24 -3.81
C PHE A 567 -5.46 13.83 -5.20
N GLY A 568 -6.76 13.58 -5.29
CA GLY A 568 -7.42 13.26 -6.55
C GLY A 568 -8.92 13.06 -6.39
N LYS A 569 -9.59 12.75 -7.51
CA LYS A 569 -11.04 12.56 -7.58
C LYS A 569 -11.32 11.15 -8.10
N ALA A 570 -12.16 10.42 -7.39
CA ALA A 570 -12.65 9.11 -7.79
C ALA A 570 -14.02 8.88 -7.15
N ASN A 571 -14.90 8.13 -7.81
CA ASN A 571 -16.19 7.70 -7.24
C ASN A 571 -17.02 8.83 -6.61
N GLU A 572 -17.23 9.91 -7.36
CA GLU A 572 -17.94 11.12 -6.92
C GLU A 572 -17.43 11.74 -5.62
N THR A 573 -16.13 11.59 -5.39
CA THR A 573 -15.47 11.97 -4.15
C THR A 573 -14.08 12.53 -4.43
N PHE A 574 -13.72 13.61 -3.74
CA PHE A 574 -12.36 14.11 -3.67
C PHE A 574 -11.65 13.49 -2.46
N TYR A 575 -10.41 13.04 -2.63
CA TYR A 575 -9.62 12.39 -1.60
C TYR A 575 -8.27 13.04 -1.41
N PHE A 576 -7.84 13.10 -0.16
CA PHE A 576 -6.41 13.14 0.18
C PHE A 576 -5.90 11.70 0.35
N TYR A 577 -5.00 11.26 -0.52
CA TYR A 577 -4.51 9.88 -0.51
C TYR A 577 -3.42 9.66 0.54
N ARG A 578 -2.45 10.57 0.60
CA ARG A 578 -1.19 10.35 1.33
C ARG A 578 -0.48 11.66 1.67
N LEU A 579 0.20 11.70 2.81
CA LEU A 579 1.13 12.77 3.17
C LEU A 579 2.56 12.24 3.32
N ASP A 580 3.44 12.66 2.41
CA ASP A 580 4.88 12.40 2.48
C ASP A 580 5.60 13.58 3.15
N GLY A 581 6.62 13.28 3.96
CA GLY A 581 7.34 14.31 4.73
C GLY A 581 6.71 14.62 6.10
N PHE A 582 7.17 15.72 6.70
CA PHE A 582 6.69 16.25 7.97
C PHE A 582 6.35 17.74 7.80
N ASP A 583 5.10 18.01 7.49
CA ASP A 583 4.55 19.36 7.36
C ASP A 583 3.27 19.44 8.18
N GLU A 584 3.24 20.32 9.18
CA GLU A 584 2.08 20.48 10.07
C GLU A 584 0.88 21.13 9.36
N TYR A 585 1.11 21.97 8.36
CA TYR A 585 0.06 22.67 7.63
C TYR A 585 -0.65 21.71 6.68
N LEU A 586 0.11 20.93 5.91
CA LEU A 586 -0.47 19.88 5.07
C LEU A 586 -1.14 18.77 5.90
N LYS A 587 -0.60 18.46 7.08
CA LYS A 587 -1.26 17.55 8.02
C LYS A 587 -2.64 18.10 8.45
N ASP A 588 -2.71 19.37 8.84
CA ASP A 588 -3.96 20.01 9.24
C ASP A 588 -4.97 20.10 8.08
N ILE A 589 -4.49 20.39 6.86
CA ILE A 589 -5.32 20.34 5.64
C ILE A 589 -5.90 18.93 5.44
N PHE A 590 -5.08 17.88 5.53
CA PHE A 590 -5.54 16.51 5.38
C PHE A 590 -6.62 16.17 6.41
N ILE A 591 -6.35 16.35 7.71
CA ILE A 591 -7.32 15.96 8.74
C ILE A 591 -8.58 16.83 8.77
N SER A 592 -8.57 18.00 8.11
CA SER A 592 -9.75 18.88 8.04
C SER A 592 -10.90 18.28 7.22
N ALA A 593 -10.59 17.59 6.13
CA ALA A 593 -11.54 16.90 5.26
C ALA A 593 -10.80 15.85 4.41
N PRO A 594 -10.46 14.67 4.96
CA PRO A 594 -9.65 13.65 4.28
C PRO A 594 -10.32 13.07 3.02
N LYS A 595 -11.65 13.13 3.01
CA LYS A 595 -12.56 12.76 1.94
C LYS A 595 -13.60 13.87 1.83
N ILE A 596 -14.00 14.26 0.62
CA ILE A 596 -15.07 15.25 0.39
C ILE A 596 -16.03 14.68 -0.66
N PRO A 597 -17.29 14.36 -0.30
CA PRO A 597 -18.31 14.01 -1.27
C PRO A 597 -18.52 15.16 -2.26
N LEU A 598 -18.50 14.87 -3.56
CA LEU A 598 -18.70 15.88 -4.61
C LEU A 598 -20.18 16.19 -4.87
N THR A 599 -21.10 15.53 -4.17
CA THR A 599 -22.53 15.82 -4.23
C THR A 599 -22.89 17.19 -3.62
N SER A 600 -23.95 17.81 -4.16
CA SER A 600 -24.57 19.05 -3.67
C SER A 600 -25.59 18.81 -2.54
N GLU A 601 -25.83 17.55 -2.17
CA GLU A 601 -26.73 17.18 -1.08
C GLU A 601 -26.32 17.83 0.25
N LYS A 602 -27.30 18.45 0.91
CA LYS A 602 -27.12 19.20 2.16
C LYS A 602 -27.29 18.27 3.36
N ASN A 603 -26.60 18.58 4.45
CA ASN A 603 -26.66 17.86 5.72
C ASN A 603 -26.24 16.39 5.63
N VAL A 604 -25.42 16.04 4.62
CA VAL A 604 -24.94 14.67 4.42
C VAL A 604 -23.73 14.41 5.30
N ILE A 605 -23.78 13.32 6.04
CA ILE A 605 -22.71 12.81 6.88
C ILE A 605 -21.83 11.90 6.03
N PHE A 606 -20.52 11.93 6.24
CA PHE A 606 -19.61 10.97 5.61
C PHE A 606 -18.50 10.62 6.58
N LYS A 607 -18.03 9.38 6.50
CA LYS A 607 -16.97 8.87 7.38
C LYS A 607 -15.73 8.54 6.57
N ASP A 608 -14.58 8.68 7.20
CA ASP A 608 -13.29 8.24 6.67
C ASP A 608 -12.38 7.77 7.82
N PHE A 609 -11.26 7.15 7.47
CA PHE A 609 -10.24 6.70 8.40
C PHE A 609 -8.94 7.45 8.14
N LEU A 610 -8.19 7.74 9.20
CA LEU A 610 -6.95 8.51 9.13
C LEU A 610 -5.75 7.63 9.51
N PRO A 611 -4.61 7.74 8.79
CA PRO A 611 -3.36 7.15 9.20
C PRO A 611 -2.95 7.59 10.60
N PHE A 612 -2.35 6.69 11.39
CA PHE A 612 -1.94 7.01 12.76
C PHE A 612 -0.93 8.15 12.83
N LYS A 613 -0.09 8.29 11.79
CA LYS A 613 0.89 9.38 11.67
C LYS A 613 0.25 10.79 11.76
N LEU A 614 -1.03 10.93 11.42
CA LEU A 614 -1.72 12.23 11.42
C LEU A 614 -2.33 12.59 12.78
N THR A 615 -2.57 11.63 13.67
CA THR A 615 -3.35 11.87 14.89
C THR A 615 -2.58 11.57 16.17
N THR A 616 -1.39 10.99 16.07
CA THR A 616 -0.57 10.57 17.21
C THR A 616 0.89 11.01 17.09
N SER A 617 1.61 11.04 18.23
CA SER A 617 3.05 11.31 18.23
C SER A 617 3.81 10.13 17.62
N LYS A 618 5.02 10.38 17.09
CA LYS A 618 5.83 9.34 16.43
C LYS A 618 6.04 8.09 17.31
N ILE A 619 6.42 8.28 18.58
CA ILE A 619 6.71 7.18 19.50
C ILE A 619 5.46 6.34 19.76
N LEU A 620 4.33 7.00 20.03
CA LEU A 620 3.07 6.32 20.30
C LEU A 620 2.56 5.60 19.04
N LYS A 621 2.66 6.24 17.87
CA LYS A 621 2.34 5.66 16.56
C LYS A 621 3.09 4.35 16.32
N ASP A 622 4.41 4.34 16.49
CA ASP A 622 5.23 3.15 16.26
C ASP A 622 4.89 2.02 17.26
N PHE A 623 4.57 2.35 18.50
CA PHE A 623 4.11 1.37 19.50
C PHE A 623 2.74 0.76 19.16
N ILE A 624 1.78 1.59 18.73
CA ILE A 624 0.46 1.13 18.27
C ILE A 624 0.62 0.22 17.05
N LEU A 625 1.45 0.60 16.08
CA LEU A 625 1.67 -0.19 14.87
C LEU A 625 2.37 -1.51 15.18
N PHE A 626 3.26 -1.54 16.16
CA PHE A 626 3.82 -2.79 16.67
C PHE A 626 2.72 -3.70 17.23
N ILE A 627 1.79 -3.19 18.07
CA ILE A 627 0.66 -3.98 18.58
C ILE A 627 -0.28 -4.40 17.43
N ALA A 628 -0.56 -3.48 16.50
CA ALA A 628 -1.41 -3.73 15.34
C ALA A 628 -0.84 -4.84 14.46
N SER A 629 0.48 -5.02 14.43
CA SER A 629 1.12 -6.15 13.72
C SER A 629 0.73 -7.53 14.26
N PHE A 630 0.25 -7.63 15.49
CA PHE A 630 -0.32 -8.87 16.04
C PHE A 630 -1.83 -8.91 15.88
N ASN A 631 -2.49 -7.75 15.88
CA ASN A 631 -3.94 -7.67 15.75
C ASN A 631 -4.35 -6.47 14.89
N HIS A 632 -4.73 -6.74 13.64
CA HIS A 632 -5.22 -5.72 12.70
C HIS A 632 -6.55 -5.09 13.11
N SER A 633 -7.22 -5.57 14.17
CA SER A 633 -8.43 -4.95 14.71
C SER A 633 -8.17 -3.75 15.62
N VAL A 634 -6.90 -3.43 15.93
CA VAL A 634 -6.54 -2.19 16.64
C VAL A 634 -7.16 -1.00 15.89
N GLY A 635 -8.03 -0.27 16.58
CA GLY A 635 -8.89 0.72 15.96
C GLY A 635 -8.09 1.83 15.27
N LEU A 636 -8.50 2.22 14.06
CA LEU A 636 -7.93 3.38 13.37
C LEU A 636 -8.54 4.69 13.91
N SER A 637 -7.84 5.81 13.69
CA SER A 637 -8.44 7.12 13.91
C SER A 637 -9.56 7.36 12.90
N LYS A 638 -10.69 7.88 13.36
CA LYS A 638 -11.89 8.07 12.53
C LYS A 638 -12.11 9.55 12.28
N TYR A 639 -12.59 9.86 11.08
CA TYR A 639 -13.10 11.18 10.72
C TYR A 639 -14.60 11.05 10.45
N GLU A 640 -15.38 11.96 11.00
CA GLU A 640 -16.80 12.12 10.69
C GLU A 640 -17.03 13.55 10.22
N GLY A 641 -17.41 13.72 8.95
CA GLY A 641 -17.71 15.00 8.33
C GLY A 641 -19.20 15.16 8.07
N LYS A 642 -19.65 16.41 8.02
CA LYS A 642 -21.00 16.80 7.62
C LYS A 642 -20.94 17.97 6.64
N THR A 643 -21.59 17.83 5.49
CA THR A 643 -21.80 18.95 4.55
C THR A 643 -22.92 19.83 5.09
N ILE A 644 -22.61 21.06 5.54
CA ILE A 644 -23.65 21.99 6.01
C ILE A 644 -24.35 22.63 4.80
N ASN A 645 -23.56 23.00 3.80
CA ASN A 645 -24.01 23.49 2.51
C ASN A 645 -22.93 23.21 1.45
N GLU A 646 -23.08 23.76 0.25
CA GLU A 646 -22.14 23.56 -0.87
C GLU A 646 -20.72 24.07 -0.59
N LYS A 647 -20.53 24.98 0.38
CA LYS A 647 -19.25 25.60 0.70
C LYS A 647 -18.65 25.13 2.02
N ILE A 648 -19.48 24.76 2.99
CA ILE A 648 -19.05 24.54 4.38
C ILE A 648 -19.14 23.05 4.74
N ILE A 649 -18.02 22.51 5.19
CA ILE A 649 -17.88 21.17 5.74
C ILE A 649 -17.43 21.30 7.19
N GLU A 650 -18.12 20.65 8.11
CA GLU A 650 -17.72 20.55 9.51
C GLU A 650 -17.36 19.09 9.82
N GLY A 651 -16.29 18.88 10.56
CA GLY A 651 -15.79 17.54 10.82
C GLY A 651 -15.28 17.34 12.24
N LYS A 652 -15.26 16.09 12.66
CA LYS A 652 -14.76 15.63 13.95
C LYS A 652 -13.72 14.53 13.73
N VAL A 653 -12.52 14.74 14.23
CA VAL A 653 -11.46 13.74 14.23
C VAL A 653 -11.42 13.04 15.58
N TYR A 654 -11.67 11.74 15.58
CA TYR A 654 -11.60 10.87 16.74
C TYR A 654 -10.26 10.11 16.73
N SER A 655 -9.38 10.48 17.64
CA SER A 655 -8.15 9.73 17.91
C SER A 655 -8.44 8.62 18.92
N ILE A 656 -7.73 7.49 18.83
CA ILE A 656 -7.90 6.34 19.75
C ILE A 656 -7.74 6.75 21.23
N PHE A 657 -6.84 7.70 21.52
CA PHE A 657 -6.43 8.03 22.89
C PHE A 657 -7.07 9.28 23.45
N SER A 658 -7.73 10.09 22.62
CA SER A 658 -8.41 11.30 23.08
C SER A 658 -9.91 11.08 23.10
N LYS A 659 -10.52 11.21 24.27
CA LYS A 659 -11.99 11.23 24.40
C LYS A 659 -12.62 12.47 23.76
N LYS A 660 -11.85 13.56 23.62
CA LYS A 660 -12.32 14.80 22.98
C LYS A 660 -11.93 14.78 21.50
N PRO A 661 -12.89 14.88 20.56
CA PRO A 661 -12.58 14.97 19.15
C PRO A 661 -11.94 16.32 18.82
N ILE A 662 -11.05 16.35 17.82
CA ILE A 662 -10.57 17.60 17.24
C ILE A 662 -11.63 18.09 16.28
N LEU A 663 -12.15 19.29 16.53
CA LEU A 663 -13.13 19.93 15.65
C LEU A 663 -12.42 20.54 14.44
N THR A 664 -13.00 20.32 13.27
CA THR A 664 -12.50 20.81 12.00
C THR A 664 -13.60 21.53 11.23
N LYS A 665 -13.23 22.54 10.46
CA LYS A 665 -14.14 23.26 9.56
C LYS A 665 -13.39 23.65 8.30
N LEU A 666 -13.95 23.32 7.16
CA LEU A 666 -13.44 23.67 5.84
C LEU A 666 -14.49 24.53 5.12
N GLU A 667 -14.05 25.65 4.57
CA GLU A 667 -14.85 26.57 3.76
C GLU A 667 -14.23 26.64 2.37
N LEU A 668 -15.01 26.28 1.36
CA LEU A 668 -14.65 26.39 -0.05
C LEU A 668 -14.88 27.80 -0.56
N ASP A 669 -14.01 28.24 -1.46
CA ASP A 669 -14.20 29.48 -2.19
C ASP A 669 -15.33 29.37 -3.23
N ASP A 670 -15.82 30.51 -3.70
CA ASP A 670 -16.83 30.55 -4.76
C ASP A 670 -16.27 30.18 -6.14
N VAL A 671 -14.99 30.43 -6.37
CA VAL A 671 -14.35 30.24 -7.66
C VAL A 671 -13.30 29.14 -7.59
N PHE A 672 -12.36 29.19 -6.62
CA PHE A 672 -11.24 28.23 -6.58
C PHE A 672 -10.83 27.77 -5.17
N GLY A 673 -10.93 26.46 -4.96
CA GLY A 673 -10.22 25.78 -3.88
C GLY A 673 -10.75 26.05 -2.48
N ILE A 674 -9.84 25.99 -1.52
CA ILE A 674 -10.15 26.05 -0.09
C ILE A 674 -9.87 27.46 0.41
N LYS A 675 -10.93 28.20 0.78
CA LYS A 675 -10.83 29.57 1.28
C LYS A 675 -10.34 29.63 2.72
N LYS A 676 -10.83 28.74 3.57
CA LYS A 676 -10.52 28.75 5.01
C LYS A 676 -10.58 27.35 5.61
N ILE A 677 -9.62 27.06 6.48
CA ILE A 677 -9.58 25.82 7.25
C ILE A 677 -9.44 26.19 8.72
N LYS A 678 -10.14 25.48 9.60
CA LYS A 678 -9.97 25.55 11.05
C LYS A 678 -9.78 24.14 11.58
N VAL A 679 -8.75 23.92 12.39
CA VAL A 679 -8.44 22.65 13.05
C VAL A 679 -8.09 22.96 14.50
N GLY A 680 -8.97 22.59 15.44
CA GLY A 680 -8.81 22.99 16.84
C GLY A 680 -8.70 24.51 17.00
N ASN A 681 -7.55 24.99 17.52
CA ASN A 681 -7.24 26.40 17.71
C ASN A 681 -6.49 27.05 16.53
N ARG A 682 -6.05 26.26 15.53
CA ARG A 682 -5.39 26.75 14.33
C ARG A 682 -6.41 27.11 13.25
N THR A 683 -6.19 28.23 12.58
CA THR A 683 -7.00 28.68 11.43
C THR A 683 -6.10 29.10 10.29
N TYR A 684 -6.41 28.63 9.09
CA TYR A 684 -5.73 28.96 7.84
C TYR A 684 -6.69 29.77 6.98
N LYS A 685 -6.25 30.93 6.48
CA LYS A 685 -7.05 31.78 5.58
C LYS A 685 -6.28 32.00 4.28
N LEU A 686 -6.93 31.72 3.16
CA LEU A 686 -6.38 32.00 1.84
C LEU A 686 -6.22 33.52 1.68
N LYS A 687 -5.00 33.95 1.36
CA LYS A 687 -4.65 35.35 1.12
C LYS A 687 -4.70 35.68 -0.37
N THR A 688 -3.99 34.89 -1.17
CA THR A 688 -3.84 35.09 -2.61
C THR A 688 -3.63 33.75 -3.33
N ILE A 689 -4.09 33.66 -4.57
CA ILE A 689 -3.77 32.58 -5.51
C ILE A 689 -2.90 33.16 -6.60
N ASN A 690 -1.74 32.54 -6.84
CA ASN A 690 -0.92 32.80 -8.02
C ASN A 690 -1.22 31.70 -9.03
N PHE A 691 -1.69 32.07 -10.22
CA PHE A 691 -1.97 31.10 -11.28
C PHE A 691 -0.68 30.74 -12.01
N GLY A 692 -0.46 29.44 -12.22
CA GLY A 692 0.60 28.95 -13.10
C GLY A 692 0.32 29.41 -14.53
N GLY A 693 1.35 29.89 -15.22
CA GLY A 693 1.27 30.41 -16.59
C GLY A 693 1.13 29.33 -17.65
#